data_AF-A0AAV5HY62-F1
#
_entry.id   AF-A0AAV5HY62-F1
#
_cell.length_a   1.000
_cell.length_b   1.000
_cell.length_c   1.000
_cell.angle_alpha   90.00
_cell.angle_beta   90.00
_cell.angle_gamma   90.00
#
_symmetry.space_group_name_H-M   'P 1'
#
loop_
_entity.id
_entity.type
_entity.pdbx_description
1 polymer ?
#
loop_
_entity_poly.entity_id
_entity_poly.type
_entity_poly.pdbx_seq_one_letter_code
_entity_poly.pdbx_strand_id
1 'polypeptide(L)'
;MGITQSDDKMEGWLYTIRSNRFGLQFSRKRYFTLQNNVLKSYKTIPTSEKEEPDRSAIIDSYIRVTDNGRESIHKKVFFIFTLYNTSNHNYQLKLGASSSEEAATWIHSLQDAALKKSSGNTSNIVDPPKKMWSSLRLSSIKRTRGNSMDWNFSPSLHTEAMTSDVIAPSPWKIFGCQNGLRFFKEVNDWDSHGRNGDEAIMAVGMVAGTSEAIFHTVMALGPSRSEWDFCCYRGSVVEHLDDHTDIVHQLLCSDWLSWGMGRRDLLIQRYWRREDDGTYVILYHSVIHKKCPPQSGYVRACLKSGGYVITPVNGGNKSLVKHMLAIDWKHWRLYLCPSAARSITTRMLEKVAALRELFKTKQGNCLSESYGEFEREMELAQMKKEGTQTKAQEPEEISNTDKDTLIVEEVEKQTSGRASLMDVNDTSDEFFDVPETSDSTDYDCLENESSPGLPSLNRQQPELPSAAGLVKNLQELATQKKGYMELPEVTREEENITTYSYGTTLQKDPACNVPCSWATGDPSVFLIRGENYLKDHHKINAKSTLMQMVGADWLRSGKRENDFGSRPDSIVQKYAAWGRPEFFFIVNIQIPGTTMYTIAVYYMLKTPLEEHLLLHKFVNGDDAYRNSRFKLIPYISTGSWIVKQCVGKKACLIGQALECHYYRGTNYLEIEIDVGSSTLARGVMNFVLGYFNNLVIEMAFLIQGNTQEELPESLLGTCRLNHLDVTKSVLATP
;
A
#
# COMPACT_ATOMS: atom_id res chain seq x y z
N MET A 1 -8.71 3.66 52.02
CA MET A 1 -7.76 2.70 51.39
C MET A 1 -7.41 3.26 50.02
N GLY A 2 -6.13 3.30 49.65
CA GLY A 2 -5.73 3.73 48.32
C GLY A 2 -5.93 2.61 47.30
N ILE A 3 -6.27 2.97 46.06
CA ILE A 3 -6.13 2.07 44.92
C ILE A 3 -4.70 2.24 44.43
N THR A 4 -3.92 1.17 44.45
CA THR A 4 -2.56 1.15 43.90
C THR A 4 -2.60 1.41 42.40
N GLN A 5 -1.82 2.37 41.93
CA GLN A 5 -1.47 2.42 40.51
C GLN A 5 -0.66 1.16 40.18
N SER A 6 -1.00 0.47 39.10
CA SER A 6 -0.13 -0.53 38.51
C SER A 6 1.03 0.17 37.81
N ASP A 7 2.27 -0.17 38.15
CA ASP A 7 3.45 0.31 37.42
C ASP A 7 3.43 -0.22 35.98
N ASP A 8 3.44 0.69 35.00
CA ASP A 8 3.67 0.38 33.58
C ASP A 8 5.16 0.01 33.38
N LYS A 9 5.55 -1.19 33.85
CA LYS A 9 6.88 -1.77 33.66
C LYS A 9 6.81 -2.86 32.60
N MET A 10 7.38 -2.61 31.42
CA MET A 10 7.50 -3.60 30.35
C MET A 10 8.90 -4.22 30.38
N GLU A 11 9.01 -5.55 30.33
CA GLU A 11 10.29 -6.25 30.35
C GLU A 11 10.25 -7.56 29.56
N GLY A 12 11.40 -8.00 29.06
CA GLY A 12 11.49 -9.15 28.15
C GLY A 12 12.81 -9.26 27.39
N TRP A 13 12.91 -10.27 26.51
CA TRP A 13 14.13 -10.58 25.78
C TRP A 13 14.06 -10.08 24.33
N LEU A 14 14.97 -9.19 23.95
CA LEU A 14 15.11 -8.74 22.55
C LEU A 14 16.50 -9.05 21.99
N TYR A 15 16.58 -9.05 20.67
CA TYR A 15 17.80 -9.22 19.93
C TYR A 15 18.21 -7.87 19.36
N THR A 16 19.35 -7.34 19.82
CA THR A 16 19.97 -6.17 19.18
C THR A 16 20.53 -6.60 17.83
N ILE A 17 20.18 -5.89 16.77
CA ILE A 17 20.54 -6.23 15.39
C ILE A 17 21.56 -5.21 14.89
N ARG A 18 22.73 -5.66 14.45
CA ARG A 18 23.81 -4.78 13.96
C ARG A 18 24.44 -5.35 12.69
N SER A 19 24.90 -4.48 11.81
CA SER A 19 25.72 -4.85 10.65
C SER A 19 27.19 -4.62 10.97
N ASN A 20 28.08 -5.52 10.56
CA ASN A 20 29.51 -5.26 10.59
C ASN A 20 29.94 -4.37 9.39
N ARG A 21 31.23 -3.99 9.35
CA ARG A 21 31.81 -3.11 8.31
C ARG A 21 31.77 -3.72 6.89
N PHE A 22 31.42 -5.00 6.75
CA PHE A 22 31.25 -5.73 5.48
C PHE A 22 29.77 -5.97 5.14
N GLY A 23 28.83 -5.35 5.87
CA GLY A 23 27.39 -5.47 5.63
C GLY A 23 26.73 -6.73 6.19
N LEU A 24 27.49 -7.63 6.84
CA LEU A 24 26.93 -8.84 7.43
C LEU A 24 26.19 -8.52 8.73
N GLN A 25 24.90 -8.87 8.79
CA GLN A 25 24.05 -8.65 9.96
C GLN A 25 24.22 -9.76 11.00
N PHE A 26 24.42 -9.38 12.25
CA PHE A 26 24.45 -10.27 13.41
C PHE A 26 23.44 -9.82 14.47
N SER A 27 23.01 -10.77 15.31
CA SER A 27 22.05 -10.52 16.39
C SER A 27 22.62 -10.93 17.75
N ARG A 28 22.52 -10.04 18.75
CA ARG A 28 22.94 -10.31 20.14
C ARG A 28 21.72 -10.20 21.06
N LYS A 29 21.38 -11.30 21.75
CA LYS A 29 20.30 -11.34 22.74
C LYS A 29 20.65 -10.49 23.97
N ARG A 30 19.69 -9.70 24.46
CA ARG A 30 19.77 -8.84 25.65
C ARG A 30 18.41 -8.80 26.34
N TYR A 31 18.41 -8.66 27.66
CA TYR A 31 17.19 -8.41 28.42
C TYR A 31 16.94 -6.90 28.46
N PHE A 32 15.72 -6.47 28.18
CA PHE A 32 15.34 -5.05 28.20
C PHE A 32 14.27 -4.80 29.26
N THR A 33 14.34 -3.63 29.90
CA THR A 33 13.27 -3.11 30.76
C THR A 33 12.94 -1.67 30.36
N LEU A 34 11.66 -1.34 30.32
CA LEU A 34 11.13 -0.02 30.03
C LEU A 34 10.25 0.40 31.20
N GLN A 35 10.66 1.45 31.90
CA GLN A 35 9.98 1.98 33.08
C GLN A 35 10.18 3.49 33.14
N ASN A 36 9.12 4.26 33.43
CA ASN A 36 9.18 5.73 33.54
C ASN A 36 9.87 6.41 32.34
N ASN A 37 9.53 5.95 31.12
CA ASN A 37 10.12 6.38 29.84
C ASN A 37 11.65 6.15 29.70
N VAL A 38 12.30 5.37 30.58
CA VAL A 38 13.70 4.98 30.41
C VAL A 38 13.77 3.53 29.93
N LEU A 39 14.38 3.32 28.76
CA LEU A 39 14.71 2.00 28.23
C LEU A 39 16.10 1.61 28.71
N LYS A 40 16.20 0.51 29.46
CA LYS A 40 17.44 -0.09 29.95
C LYS A 40 17.68 -1.42 29.25
N SER A 41 18.95 -1.79 29.09
CA SER A 41 19.38 -3.07 28.53
C SER A 41 20.41 -3.76 29.42
N TYR A 42 20.35 -5.08 29.50
CA TYR A 42 21.12 -5.93 30.38
C TYR A 42 21.60 -7.19 29.64
N LYS A 43 22.75 -7.74 30.04
CA LYS A 43 23.30 -9.00 29.50
C LYS A 43 22.50 -10.23 29.97
N THR A 44 22.00 -10.17 31.20
CA THR A 44 21.16 -11.18 31.88
C THR A 44 19.89 -10.53 32.43
N ILE A 45 18.98 -11.31 33.03
CA ILE A 45 17.88 -10.74 33.83
C ILE A 45 18.52 -10.11 35.10
N PRO A 46 18.25 -8.85 35.44
CA PRO A 46 18.84 -8.20 36.60
C PRO A 46 18.32 -8.83 37.90
N THR A 47 19.23 -9.07 38.83
CA THR A 47 19.00 -9.72 40.13
C THR A 47 18.55 -8.75 41.23
N SER A 48 18.73 -7.44 41.02
CA SER A 48 18.17 -6.39 41.89
C SER A 48 17.85 -5.12 41.10
N GLU A 49 16.94 -4.29 41.61
CA GLU A 49 16.61 -2.98 40.99
C GLU A 49 17.77 -1.96 41.03
N LYS A 50 18.83 -2.25 41.79
CA LYS A 50 20.06 -1.45 41.89
C LYS A 50 21.16 -1.92 40.94
N GLU A 51 20.92 -2.97 40.16
CA GLU A 51 21.87 -3.46 39.16
C GLU A 51 21.97 -2.45 38.00
N GLU A 52 23.18 -1.94 37.76
CA GLU A 52 23.42 -0.94 36.73
C GLU A 52 23.20 -1.54 35.32
N PRO A 53 22.48 -0.85 34.42
CA PRO A 53 22.23 -1.37 33.08
C PRO A 53 23.49 -1.32 32.22
N ASP A 54 23.69 -2.35 31.41
CA ASP A 54 24.77 -2.44 30.40
C ASP A 54 24.77 -1.18 29.52
N ARG A 55 23.57 -0.72 29.13
CA ARG A 55 23.30 0.54 28.39
C ARG A 55 21.88 1.05 28.68
N SER A 56 21.63 2.36 28.64
CA SER A 56 20.29 2.94 28.79
C SER A 56 20.04 4.17 27.91
N ALA A 57 18.78 4.45 27.58
CA ALA A 57 18.33 5.65 26.86
C ALA A 57 16.97 6.15 27.36
N ILE A 58 16.72 7.45 27.20
CA ILE A 58 15.43 8.08 27.49
C ILE A 58 14.56 8.03 26.22
N ILE A 59 13.33 7.57 26.35
CA ILE A 59 12.31 7.58 25.30
C ILE A 59 11.49 8.86 25.42
N ASP A 60 11.76 9.83 24.55
CA ASP A 60 11.06 11.12 24.51
C ASP A 60 10.27 11.33 23.20
N SER A 61 9.61 12.48 23.09
CA SER A 61 8.77 12.85 21.95
C SER A 61 9.49 12.94 20.60
N TYR A 62 10.83 12.96 20.57
CA TYR A 62 11.65 12.95 19.37
C TYR A 62 12.02 11.53 18.91
N ILE A 63 11.79 10.50 19.74
CA ILE A 63 11.94 9.11 19.31
C ILE A 63 10.69 8.66 18.55
N ARG A 64 10.91 7.92 17.46
CA ARG A 64 9.88 7.22 16.68
C ARG A 64 10.26 5.74 16.60
N VAL A 65 9.23 4.90 16.59
CA VAL A 65 9.36 3.44 16.51
C VAL A 65 8.68 2.99 15.22
N THR A 66 9.48 2.50 14.28
CA THR A 66 8.99 1.86 13.04
C THR A 66 9.09 0.36 13.16
N ASP A 67 7.98 -0.33 12.91
CA ASP A 67 7.99 -1.74 12.56
C ASP A 67 8.70 -1.92 11.21
N ASN A 68 9.63 -2.88 11.13
CA ASN A 68 10.33 -3.26 9.91
C ASN A 68 9.90 -4.65 9.40
N GLY A 69 8.95 -5.29 10.07
CA GLY A 69 8.41 -6.59 9.72
C GLY A 69 9.36 -7.74 10.02
N ARG A 70 9.29 -8.80 9.22
CA ARG A 70 9.94 -10.08 9.49
C ARG A 70 11.21 -10.24 8.66
N GLU A 71 12.38 -10.18 9.30
CA GLU A 71 13.67 -10.53 8.69
C GLU A 71 14.10 -11.96 9.07
N SER A 72 15.01 -12.54 8.29
CA SER A 72 15.74 -13.74 8.69
C SER A 72 17.24 -13.49 8.72
N ILE A 73 17.85 -13.72 9.87
CA ILE A 73 19.26 -13.48 10.16
C ILE A 73 19.84 -14.80 10.66
N HIS A 74 20.89 -15.31 10.00
CA HIS A 74 21.52 -16.61 10.32
C HIS A 74 20.52 -17.77 10.44
N LYS A 75 19.59 -17.89 9.48
CA LYS A 75 18.48 -18.88 9.43
C LYS A 75 17.47 -18.81 10.59
N LYS A 76 17.65 -17.91 11.57
CA LYS A 76 16.63 -17.59 12.58
C LYS A 76 15.71 -16.49 12.05
N VAL A 77 14.50 -16.43 12.57
CA VAL A 77 13.46 -15.45 12.19
C VAL A 77 13.32 -14.46 13.33
N PHE A 78 13.22 -13.17 12.99
CA PHE A 78 13.02 -12.10 13.97
C PHE A 78 11.95 -11.12 13.47
N PHE A 79 11.17 -10.59 14.39
CA PHE A 79 10.20 -9.52 14.12
C PHE A 79 10.83 -8.20 14.54
N ILE A 80 11.21 -7.40 13.56
CA ILE A 80 12.18 -6.32 13.65
C ILE A 80 11.48 -4.99 13.83
N PHE A 81 12.02 -4.13 14.69
CA PHE A 81 11.62 -2.74 14.78
C PHE A 81 12.81 -1.83 15.08
N THR A 82 12.76 -0.60 14.57
CA THR A 82 13.83 0.39 14.73
C THR A 82 13.30 1.59 15.50
N LEU A 83 14.00 1.93 16.58
CA LEU A 83 13.84 3.21 17.27
C LEU A 83 14.79 4.20 16.60
N TYR A 84 14.31 5.36 16.17
CA TYR A 84 15.16 6.42 15.61
C TYR A 84 14.77 7.81 16.11
N ASN A 85 15.74 8.73 16.14
CA ASN A 85 15.52 10.12 16.57
C ASN A 85 15.16 11.02 15.37
N THR A 86 14.08 11.79 15.47
CA THR A 86 13.62 12.70 14.41
C THR A 86 14.50 13.93 14.21
N SER A 87 15.38 14.27 15.17
CA SER A 87 16.32 15.38 15.06
C SER A 87 17.65 15.01 14.40
N ASN A 88 18.00 13.72 14.32
CA ASN A 88 19.20 13.22 13.64
C ASN A 88 19.04 11.72 13.30
N HIS A 89 18.87 11.44 12.01
CA HIS A 89 18.62 10.09 11.49
C HIS A 89 19.77 9.08 11.69
N ASN A 90 20.98 9.54 12.02
CA ASN A 90 22.10 8.64 12.35
C ASN A 90 21.92 7.96 13.71
N TYR A 91 21.03 8.48 14.58
CA TYR A 91 20.67 7.85 15.83
C TYR A 91 19.52 6.87 15.61
N GLN A 92 19.86 5.62 15.27
CA GLN A 92 18.93 4.50 15.15
C GLN A 92 19.40 3.28 15.94
N LEU A 93 18.44 2.57 16.56
CA LEU A 93 18.63 1.33 17.31
C LEU A 93 17.68 0.27 16.74
N LYS A 94 18.23 -0.73 16.05
CA LYS A 94 17.48 -1.83 15.44
C LYS A 94 17.38 -3.01 16.42
N LEU A 95 16.15 -3.37 16.78
CA LEU A 95 15.81 -4.47 17.70
C LEU A 95 14.99 -5.53 16.95
N GLY A 96 14.95 -6.75 17.49
CA GLY A 96 14.11 -7.83 17.00
C GLY A 96 13.54 -8.66 18.14
N ALA A 97 12.27 -9.01 18.06
CA ALA A 97 11.60 -9.96 18.94
C ALA A 97 11.58 -11.38 18.34
N SER A 98 11.24 -12.36 19.17
CA SER A 98 11.10 -13.77 18.76
C SER A 98 9.73 -14.10 18.16
N SER A 99 8.70 -13.32 18.47
CA SER A 99 7.35 -13.45 17.90
C SER A 99 6.76 -12.11 17.47
N SER A 100 5.70 -12.15 16.65
CA SER A 100 4.94 -10.98 16.21
C SER A 100 4.25 -10.25 17.36
N GLU A 101 3.80 -10.99 18.37
CA GLU A 101 3.08 -10.50 19.53
C GLU A 101 4.04 -9.80 20.51
N GLU A 102 5.23 -10.38 20.70
CA GLU A 102 6.31 -9.79 21.48
C GLU A 102 6.78 -8.47 20.83
N ALA A 103 6.98 -8.44 19.49
CA ALA A 103 7.29 -7.20 18.76
C ALA A 103 6.19 -6.15 18.92
N ALA A 104 4.93 -6.50 18.64
CA ALA A 104 3.81 -5.57 18.71
C ALA A 104 3.64 -4.94 20.11
N THR A 105 3.81 -5.75 21.16
CA THR A 105 3.74 -5.27 22.55
C THR A 105 4.86 -4.26 22.84
N TRP A 106 6.11 -4.59 22.48
CA TRP A 106 7.25 -3.67 22.64
C TRP A 106 7.10 -2.37 21.84
N ILE A 107 6.65 -2.47 20.58
CA ILE A 107 6.40 -1.30 19.72
C ILE A 107 5.36 -0.37 20.36
N HIS A 108 4.23 -0.92 20.83
CA HIS A 108 3.20 -0.13 21.51
C HIS A 108 3.72 0.52 22.80
N SER A 109 4.39 -0.22 23.69
CA SER A 109 4.91 0.36 24.94
C SER A 109 5.93 1.48 24.70
N LEU A 110 6.77 1.35 23.66
CA LEU A 110 7.75 2.38 23.29
C LEU A 110 7.10 3.61 22.62
N GLN A 111 6.04 3.41 21.81
CA GLN A 111 5.26 4.51 21.24
C GLN A 111 4.50 5.27 22.33
N ASP A 112 3.86 4.57 23.28
CA ASP A 112 3.17 5.18 24.41
C ASP A 112 4.14 5.94 25.34
N ALA A 113 5.36 5.41 25.57
CA ALA A 113 6.40 6.13 26.28
C ALA A 113 6.77 7.45 25.57
N ALA A 114 6.97 7.43 24.25
CA ALA A 114 7.27 8.65 23.48
C ALA A 114 6.11 9.68 23.47
N LEU A 115 4.87 9.25 23.71
CA LEU A 115 3.67 10.11 23.80
C LEU A 115 3.39 10.62 25.23
N LYS A 116 3.78 9.87 26.26
CA LYS A 116 3.69 10.27 27.67
C LYS A 116 4.62 11.47 27.93
N LYS A 117 4.06 12.68 28.01
CA LYS A 117 4.79 13.90 28.40
C LYS A 117 5.57 13.67 29.69
N SER A 118 6.87 13.95 29.68
CA SER A 118 7.75 13.87 30.85
C SER A 118 7.29 14.82 31.96
N SER A 119 6.70 14.29 33.02
CA SER A 119 6.34 15.03 34.24
C SER A 119 7.57 15.29 35.11
N GLY A 120 8.54 16.05 34.58
CA GLY A 120 9.71 16.53 35.31
C GLY A 120 9.37 17.81 36.09
N ASN A 121 9.80 17.88 37.36
CA ASN A 121 9.47 18.98 38.25
C ASN A 121 10.07 20.33 37.82
N THR A 122 9.22 21.32 37.56
CA THR A 122 9.57 22.75 37.68
C THR A 122 8.45 23.49 38.42
N SER A 123 8.53 23.52 39.75
CA SER A 123 7.65 24.34 40.59
C SER A 123 8.09 25.80 40.57
N ASN A 124 7.26 26.71 40.06
CA ASN A 124 7.04 28.07 40.59
C ASN A 124 5.98 28.84 39.77
N ILE A 125 4.84 29.17 40.42
CA ILE A 125 4.13 30.48 40.42
C ILE A 125 4.02 31.19 39.04
N VAL A 126 2.85 31.34 38.39
CA VAL A 126 1.58 31.98 38.85
C VAL A 126 0.33 31.27 38.28
N ASP A 127 -0.80 31.41 38.97
CA ASP A 127 -2.15 30.89 38.65
C ASP A 127 -3.19 31.98 39.05
N PRO A 128 -4.48 32.02 38.58
CA PRO A 128 -5.09 31.71 37.28
C PRO A 128 -5.91 32.94 36.75
N PRO A 129 -6.97 32.82 35.90
CA PRO A 129 -8.29 32.43 36.43
C PRO A 129 -9.10 31.44 35.55
N LYS A 130 -10.07 30.79 36.19
CA LYS A 130 -10.88 29.68 35.66
C LYS A 130 -12.06 30.14 34.79
N LYS A 131 -12.52 29.28 33.87
CA LYS A 131 -13.96 29.10 33.59
C LYS A 131 -14.33 27.62 33.47
N MET A 132 -14.74 27.08 34.62
CA MET A 132 -15.49 25.84 34.77
C MET A 132 -16.88 25.98 34.15
N TRP A 133 -17.46 24.90 33.60
CA TRP A 133 -18.91 24.71 33.50
C TRP A 133 -19.25 23.22 33.65
N SER A 134 -20.44 22.93 34.15
CA SER A 134 -20.76 21.68 34.87
C SER A 134 -21.83 20.82 34.20
N SER A 135 -21.71 19.50 34.37
CA SER A 135 -22.77 18.54 34.06
C SER A 135 -24.02 18.74 34.93
N LEU A 136 -25.20 18.78 34.32
CA LEU A 136 -26.49 18.56 34.99
C LEU A 136 -27.40 17.67 34.12
N ARG A 137 -28.30 16.94 34.78
CA ARG A 137 -29.28 15.99 34.21
C ARG A 137 -30.60 16.12 34.97
N LEU A 138 -31.68 15.55 34.41
CA LEU A 138 -33.05 15.49 34.96
C LEU A 138 -33.80 16.85 34.98
N SER A 139 -35.14 16.92 34.93
CA SER A 139 -36.18 15.86 34.83
C SER A 139 -37.47 16.34 34.12
N SER A 140 -38.35 15.41 33.76
CA SER A 140 -39.56 15.57 32.94
C SER A 140 -40.79 16.21 33.63
N ILE A 141 -41.73 16.75 32.84
CA ILE A 141 -43.17 16.87 33.16
C ILE A 141 -44.02 16.82 31.86
N LYS A 142 -45.37 16.79 31.93
CA LYS A 142 -46.25 16.07 30.98
C LYS A 142 -47.13 16.93 30.03
N ARG A 143 -47.20 16.49 28.76
CA ARG A 143 -48.34 16.40 27.80
C ARG A 143 -49.48 17.46 27.79
N THR A 144 -49.74 18.01 26.59
CA THR A 144 -51.11 18.16 26.00
C THR A 144 -51.08 17.81 24.50
N ARG A 145 -52.24 17.61 23.85
CA ARG A 145 -52.39 17.15 22.43
C ARG A 145 -52.35 18.28 21.39
N GLY A 146 -51.93 17.94 20.17
CA GLY A 146 -52.20 18.67 18.92
C GLY A 146 -51.69 17.89 17.71
N ASN A 147 -52.49 17.71 16.65
CA ASN A 147 -52.12 16.90 15.47
C ASN A 147 -51.52 17.75 14.35
N SER A 148 -50.36 17.33 13.84
CA SER A 148 -50.09 17.23 12.39
C SER A 148 -48.95 16.21 12.17
N MET A 149 -48.93 15.54 11.02
CA MET A 149 -47.92 14.52 10.68
C MET A 149 -47.22 14.86 9.36
N ASP A 150 -46.12 15.59 9.44
CA ASP A 150 -45.16 15.75 8.33
C ASP A 150 -43.85 15.04 8.68
N TRP A 151 -43.59 13.91 8.03
CA TRP A 151 -42.40 13.08 8.28
C TRP A 151 -41.15 13.58 7.53
N ASN A 152 -40.72 14.79 7.85
CA ASN A 152 -39.42 15.32 7.41
C ASN A 152 -38.26 14.65 8.16
N PHE A 153 -37.93 13.41 7.76
CA PHE A 153 -36.70 12.72 8.18
C PHE A 153 -35.47 13.44 7.62
N SER A 154 -34.92 14.38 8.39
CA SER A 154 -33.56 14.88 8.19
C SER A 154 -32.56 13.74 8.49
N PRO A 155 -31.73 13.31 7.54
CA PRO A 155 -30.79 12.21 7.77
C PRO A 155 -29.55 12.73 8.52
N SER A 156 -29.68 12.90 9.84
CA SER A 156 -28.57 13.24 10.74
C SER A 156 -27.63 12.04 10.96
N LEU A 157 -26.92 11.64 9.91
CA LEU A 157 -25.80 10.71 9.96
C LEU A 157 -24.55 11.45 9.48
N HIS A 158 -23.81 12.02 10.45
CA HIS A 158 -22.41 12.38 10.23
C HIS A 158 -21.63 11.10 9.89
N THR A 159 -21.51 10.85 8.59
CA THR A 159 -20.51 9.92 8.05
C THR A 159 -19.42 10.80 7.44
N GLU A 160 -18.49 11.26 8.28
CA GLU A 160 -17.28 11.97 7.83
C GLU A 160 -16.30 10.97 7.18
N ALA A 161 -16.76 10.37 6.07
CA ALA A 161 -15.86 9.77 5.10
C ALA A 161 -15.00 10.89 4.51
N MET A 162 -13.68 10.72 4.52
CA MET A 162 -12.72 11.75 4.10
C MET A 162 -13.13 12.37 2.76
N THR A 163 -13.18 13.70 2.70
CA THR A 163 -13.60 14.42 1.51
C THR A 163 -12.64 14.16 0.34
N SER A 164 -13.20 13.75 -0.80
CA SER A 164 -12.47 13.61 -2.07
C SER A 164 -11.96 14.98 -2.50
N ASP A 165 -10.68 15.09 -2.89
CA ASP A 165 -10.08 16.35 -3.37
C ASP A 165 -10.43 16.64 -4.84
N VAL A 166 -11.36 15.86 -5.39
CA VAL A 166 -11.90 15.97 -6.75
C VAL A 166 -13.41 15.85 -6.72
N ILE A 167 -14.09 16.79 -7.36
CA ILE A 167 -15.54 16.76 -7.59
C ILE A 167 -15.82 15.95 -8.87
N ALA A 168 -16.62 14.89 -8.76
CA ALA A 168 -17.06 14.09 -9.90
C ALA A 168 -18.36 13.33 -9.58
N PRO A 169 -19.22 13.05 -10.58
CA PRO A 169 -20.41 12.23 -10.39
C PRO A 169 -20.07 10.78 -10.01
N SER A 170 -21.03 10.08 -9.42
CA SER A 170 -20.92 8.64 -9.12
C SER A 170 -21.14 7.82 -10.40
N PRO A 171 -20.17 7.00 -10.85
CA PRO A 171 -20.31 6.17 -12.04
C PRO A 171 -21.13 4.89 -11.78
N TRP A 172 -21.94 4.82 -10.71
CA TRP A 172 -22.63 3.60 -10.28
C TRP A 172 -24.14 3.78 -10.18
N LYS A 173 -24.89 3.03 -11.00
CA LYS A 173 -26.36 2.97 -10.94
C LYS A 173 -26.82 1.67 -10.29
N ILE A 174 -27.59 1.77 -9.21
CA ILE A 174 -28.23 0.62 -8.57
C ILE A 174 -29.25 -0.02 -9.54
N PHE A 175 -29.30 -1.35 -9.59
CA PHE A 175 -30.27 -2.09 -10.40
C PHE A 175 -31.02 -3.20 -9.64
N GLY A 176 -30.61 -3.55 -8.43
CA GLY A 176 -31.27 -4.59 -7.66
C GLY A 176 -30.82 -4.65 -6.20
N CYS A 177 -31.60 -5.38 -5.40
CA CYS A 177 -31.28 -5.73 -4.02
C CYS A 177 -31.74 -7.17 -3.79
N GLN A 178 -30.83 -8.06 -3.38
CA GLN A 178 -31.13 -9.48 -3.17
C GLN A 178 -30.22 -10.02 -2.06
N ASN A 179 -30.73 -10.93 -1.23
CA ASN A 179 -29.99 -11.57 -0.11
C ASN A 179 -29.29 -10.57 0.83
N GLY A 180 -29.83 -9.35 0.99
CA GLY A 180 -29.23 -8.26 1.78
C GLY A 180 -27.98 -7.63 1.14
N LEU A 181 -27.75 -7.83 -0.16
CA LEU A 181 -26.74 -7.16 -0.97
C LEU A 181 -27.42 -6.16 -1.92
N ARG A 182 -26.83 -4.97 -2.08
CA ARG A 182 -27.22 -4.00 -3.11
C ARG A 182 -26.36 -4.19 -4.35
N PHE A 183 -26.98 -4.31 -5.52
CA PHE A 183 -26.31 -4.55 -6.79
C PHE A 183 -26.33 -3.29 -7.67
N PHE A 184 -25.15 -2.89 -8.14
CA PHE A 184 -24.92 -1.73 -8.98
C PHE A 184 -24.23 -2.15 -10.27
N LYS A 185 -24.47 -1.42 -11.35
CA LYS A 185 -23.69 -1.49 -12.58
C LYS A 185 -23.01 -0.16 -12.87
N GLU A 186 -21.87 -0.21 -13.54
CA GLU A 186 -21.16 0.98 -13.99
C GLU A 186 -22.01 1.72 -15.03
N VAL A 187 -22.01 3.04 -14.95
CA VAL A 187 -22.60 3.93 -15.97
C VAL A 187 -21.51 4.15 -17.00
N ASN A 188 -21.64 3.48 -18.14
CA ASN A 188 -20.74 3.68 -19.26
C ASN A 188 -21.03 5.04 -19.91
N ASP A 189 -20.14 6.01 -19.75
CA ASP A 189 -20.11 7.27 -20.51
C ASP A 189 -19.65 7.02 -21.98
N TRP A 190 -20.00 5.86 -22.55
CA TRP A 190 -19.40 5.31 -23.77
C TRP A 190 -20.32 5.49 -24.97
N ASP A 191 -20.37 6.72 -25.48
CA ASP A 191 -21.34 7.12 -26.49
C ASP A 191 -21.16 6.45 -27.86
N SER A 192 -22.31 6.26 -28.53
CA SER A 192 -22.49 6.02 -29.98
C SER A 192 -21.91 4.76 -30.65
N HIS A 193 -20.92 4.05 -30.09
CA HIS A 193 -20.29 2.90 -30.76
C HIS A 193 -20.67 1.56 -30.12
N GLY A 194 -21.84 1.04 -30.54
CA GLY A 194 -22.57 -0.09 -29.95
C GLY A 194 -21.92 -1.49 -30.03
N ARG A 195 -20.73 -1.67 -29.46
CA ARG A 195 -20.36 -2.97 -28.87
C ARG A 195 -20.83 -2.99 -27.42
N ASN A 196 -21.50 -4.06 -27.01
CA ASN A 196 -21.62 -4.39 -25.60
C ASN A 196 -20.22 -4.64 -25.02
N GLY A 197 -19.62 -3.64 -24.40
CA GLY A 197 -18.57 -3.86 -23.42
C GLY A 197 -19.18 -4.54 -22.20
N ASP A 198 -18.50 -5.55 -21.66
CA ASP A 198 -18.95 -6.26 -20.46
C ASP A 198 -19.08 -5.30 -19.28
N GLU A 199 -20.33 -4.91 -18.94
CA GLU A 199 -20.64 -3.95 -17.87
C GLU A 199 -19.99 -4.39 -16.55
N ALA A 200 -19.26 -3.50 -15.88
CA ALA A 200 -18.77 -3.80 -14.53
C ALA A 200 -19.94 -3.86 -13.55
N ILE A 201 -19.96 -4.89 -12.69
CA ILE A 201 -21.01 -5.12 -11.71
C ILE A 201 -20.40 -5.11 -10.32
N MET A 202 -21.09 -4.47 -9.37
CA MET A 202 -20.73 -4.41 -7.95
C MET A 202 -21.86 -4.97 -7.09
N ALA A 203 -21.51 -5.78 -6.10
CA ALA A 203 -22.36 -6.09 -4.94
C ALA A 203 -21.81 -5.43 -3.68
N VAL A 204 -22.70 -4.84 -2.88
CA VAL A 204 -22.36 -4.17 -1.62
C VAL A 204 -23.17 -4.76 -0.47
N GLY A 205 -22.47 -5.27 0.56
CA GLY A 205 -23.06 -5.82 1.77
C GLY A 205 -22.31 -5.35 3.03
N MET A 206 -22.97 -5.44 4.19
CA MET A 206 -22.33 -5.26 5.49
C MET A 206 -22.01 -6.63 6.09
N VAL A 207 -20.77 -6.81 6.56
CA VAL A 207 -20.26 -8.05 7.18
C VAL A 207 -19.94 -7.78 8.65
N ALA A 208 -20.26 -8.75 9.52
CA ALA A 208 -20.05 -8.67 10.96
C ALA A 208 -18.63 -9.11 11.36
N GLY A 209 -17.62 -8.35 10.92
CA GLY A 209 -16.22 -8.60 11.24
C GLY A 209 -15.33 -7.39 10.95
N THR A 210 -14.11 -7.44 11.50
CA THR A 210 -13.06 -6.44 11.24
C THR A 210 -12.61 -6.51 9.78
N SER A 211 -12.16 -5.37 9.24
CA SER A 211 -11.74 -5.28 7.84
C SER A 211 -10.57 -6.23 7.53
N GLU A 212 -9.70 -6.43 8.52
CA GLU A 212 -8.55 -7.33 8.52
C GLU A 212 -8.93 -8.83 8.51
N ALA A 213 -9.82 -9.28 9.39
CA ALA A 213 -10.27 -10.68 9.40
C ALA A 213 -10.99 -11.03 8.09
N ILE A 214 -11.76 -10.09 7.55
CA ILE A 214 -12.43 -10.23 6.25
C ILE A 214 -11.39 -10.24 5.11
N PHE A 215 -10.37 -9.37 5.15
CA PHE A 215 -9.27 -9.36 4.20
C PHE A 215 -8.53 -10.71 4.16
N HIS A 216 -8.10 -11.25 5.30
CA HIS A 216 -7.44 -12.57 5.36
C HIS A 216 -8.36 -13.69 4.85
N THR A 217 -9.66 -13.66 5.17
CA THR A 217 -10.65 -14.64 4.66
C THR A 217 -10.79 -14.57 3.14
N VAL A 218 -10.80 -13.37 2.55
CA VAL A 218 -10.84 -13.13 1.10
C VAL A 218 -9.52 -13.46 0.40
N MET A 219 -8.40 -13.37 1.11
CA MET A 219 -7.06 -13.69 0.60
C MET A 219 -6.69 -15.18 0.72
N ALA A 220 -7.38 -15.95 1.56
CA ALA A 220 -7.17 -17.39 1.70
C ALA A 220 -7.47 -18.19 0.42
N LEU A 221 -6.58 -19.11 0.07
CA LEU A 221 -6.69 -20.02 -1.09
C LEU A 221 -6.70 -21.51 -0.70
N GLY A 222 -6.42 -21.82 0.58
CA GLY A 222 -6.42 -23.18 1.13
C GLY A 222 -7.83 -23.70 1.47
N PRO A 223 -7.94 -24.82 2.22
CA PRO A 223 -9.23 -25.48 2.49
C PRO A 223 -10.31 -24.57 3.08
N SER A 224 -9.94 -23.63 3.96
CA SER A 224 -10.86 -22.65 4.57
C SER A 224 -11.55 -21.72 3.57
N ARG A 225 -11.08 -21.66 2.32
CA ARG A 225 -11.77 -20.95 1.23
C ARG A 225 -13.10 -21.64 0.86
N SER A 226 -13.15 -22.96 0.94
CA SER A 226 -14.35 -23.74 0.59
C SER A 226 -15.46 -23.67 1.66
N GLU A 227 -15.18 -23.15 2.85
CA GLU A 227 -16.19 -22.87 3.89
C GLU A 227 -17.26 -21.85 3.44
N TRP A 228 -16.95 -21.00 2.46
CA TRP A 228 -17.81 -19.87 2.08
C TRP A 228 -17.80 -19.51 0.58
N ASP A 229 -16.71 -19.76 -0.14
CA ASP A 229 -16.62 -19.42 -1.58
C ASP A 229 -17.12 -20.58 -2.44
N PHE A 230 -18.45 -20.69 -2.55
CA PHE A 230 -19.13 -21.72 -3.34
C PHE A 230 -18.80 -21.76 -4.84
N CYS A 231 -18.10 -20.73 -5.37
CA CYS A 231 -17.63 -20.76 -6.76
C CYS A 231 -16.19 -21.28 -6.89
N CYS A 232 -15.39 -21.28 -5.84
CA CYS A 232 -13.98 -21.63 -5.88
C CYS A 232 -13.78 -23.11 -5.51
N TYR A 233 -13.35 -23.92 -6.49
CA TYR A 233 -13.04 -25.33 -6.26
C TYR A 233 -11.64 -25.52 -5.66
N ARG A 234 -10.65 -24.78 -6.17
CA ARG A 234 -9.26 -24.84 -5.69
C ARG A 234 -8.52 -23.55 -6.05
N GLY A 235 -7.78 -22.99 -5.09
CA GLY A 235 -6.82 -21.91 -5.31
C GLY A 235 -5.36 -22.39 -5.20
N SER A 236 -4.44 -21.65 -5.82
CA SER A 236 -3.00 -21.77 -5.61
C SER A 236 -2.29 -20.46 -5.99
N VAL A 237 -1.16 -20.15 -5.35
CA VAL A 237 -0.27 -19.07 -5.80
C VAL A 237 0.71 -19.66 -6.83
N VAL A 238 0.84 -18.99 -7.97
CA VAL A 238 1.73 -19.34 -9.08
C VAL A 238 3.08 -18.63 -8.95
N GLU A 239 3.06 -17.38 -8.49
CA GLU A 239 4.23 -16.53 -8.28
C GLU A 239 3.90 -15.42 -7.28
N HIS A 240 4.84 -15.04 -6.42
CA HIS A 240 4.77 -13.78 -5.66
C HIS A 240 5.66 -12.77 -6.38
N LEU A 241 5.19 -11.54 -6.59
CA LEU A 241 5.91 -10.48 -7.31
C LEU A 241 6.52 -9.46 -6.34
N ASP A 242 5.77 -9.10 -5.29
CA ASP A 242 6.20 -8.29 -4.15
C ASP A 242 5.28 -8.56 -2.94
N ASP A 243 5.54 -7.93 -1.79
CA ASP A 243 4.79 -8.12 -0.54
C ASP A 243 3.30 -7.74 -0.62
N HIS A 244 2.92 -7.02 -1.69
CA HIS A 244 1.58 -6.53 -1.95
C HIS A 244 0.95 -7.12 -3.23
N THR A 245 1.68 -7.98 -3.96
CA THR A 245 1.30 -8.42 -5.30
C THR A 245 1.70 -9.87 -5.57
N ASP A 246 0.74 -10.71 -5.96
CA ASP A 246 1.00 -12.08 -6.39
C ASP A 246 0.12 -12.49 -7.59
N ILE A 247 0.47 -13.62 -8.22
CA ILE A 247 -0.30 -14.25 -9.30
C ILE A 247 -0.91 -15.54 -8.76
N VAL A 248 -2.25 -15.65 -8.82
CA VAL A 248 -3.03 -16.79 -8.34
C VAL A 248 -3.75 -17.50 -9.47
N HIS A 249 -3.81 -18.83 -9.37
CA HIS A 249 -4.66 -19.67 -10.22
C HIS A 249 -5.84 -20.19 -9.39
N GLN A 250 -7.05 -19.95 -9.88
CA GLN A 250 -8.31 -20.38 -9.27
C GLN A 250 -9.10 -21.23 -10.25
N LEU A 251 -9.38 -22.48 -9.87
CA LEU A 251 -10.31 -23.36 -10.57
C LEU A 251 -11.72 -23.11 -10.02
N LEU A 252 -12.70 -22.92 -10.90
CA LEU A 252 -14.08 -22.66 -10.51
C LEU A 252 -14.97 -23.90 -10.57
N CYS A 253 -15.91 -24.00 -9.63
CA CYS A 253 -16.99 -25.00 -9.64
C CYS A 253 -17.86 -24.83 -10.90
N SER A 254 -18.41 -25.93 -11.43
CA SER A 254 -19.29 -25.91 -12.60
C SER A 254 -20.73 -25.48 -12.30
N ASP A 255 -21.15 -25.64 -11.05
CA ASP A 255 -22.55 -25.99 -10.75
C ASP A 255 -23.49 -24.77 -10.67
N TRP A 256 -22.91 -23.59 -10.80
CA TRP A 256 -23.55 -22.27 -10.87
C TRP A 256 -23.36 -21.61 -12.26
N LEU A 257 -22.70 -22.29 -13.21
CA LEU A 257 -22.60 -21.87 -14.62
C LEU A 257 -23.87 -22.28 -15.38
N SER A 258 -24.09 -21.68 -16.56
CA SER A 258 -25.24 -22.04 -17.41
C SER A 258 -25.03 -23.41 -18.10
N TRP A 259 -26.12 -24.17 -18.29
CA TRP A 259 -26.10 -25.46 -18.99
C TRP A 259 -25.41 -25.33 -20.35
N GLY A 260 -24.37 -26.15 -20.57
CA GLY A 260 -23.57 -26.16 -21.80
C GLY A 260 -22.24 -25.42 -21.68
N MET A 261 -22.00 -24.70 -20.58
CA MET A 261 -20.68 -24.12 -20.29
C MET A 261 -19.76 -25.17 -19.68
N GLY A 262 -18.62 -25.44 -20.33
CA GLY A 262 -17.50 -26.16 -19.71
C GLY A 262 -16.93 -25.41 -18.50
N ARG A 263 -16.11 -26.09 -17.69
CA ARG A 263 -15.51 -25.51 -16.48
C ARG A 263 -14.68 -24.26 -16.81
N ARG A 264 -14.53 -23.39 -15.81
CA ARG A 264 -13.81 -22.11 -15.94
C ARG A 264 -12.64 -22.05 -14.97
N ASP A 265 -11.51 -21.54 -15.44
CA ASP A 265 -10.38 -21.17 -14.61
C ASP A 265 -10.06 -19.68 -14.73
N LEU A 266 -9.44 -19.14 -13.70
CA LEU A 266 -9.00 -17.76 -13.61
C LEU A 266 -7.53 -17.74 -13.21
N LEU A 267 -6.69 -17.17 -14.07
CA LEU A 267 -5.33 -16.77 -13.73
C LEU A 267 -5.37 -15.25 -13.52
N ILE A 268 -5.11 -14.82 -12.29
CA ILE A 268 -5.32 -13.44 -11.80
C ILE A 268 -4.04 -12.96 -11.13
N GLN A 269 -3.56 -11.78 -11.50
CA GLN A 269 -2.66 -11.03 -10.62
C GLN A 269 -3.53 -10.21 -9.66
N ARG A 270 -3.29 -10.37 -8.36
CA ARG A 270 -3.94 -9.60 -7.29
C ARG A 270 -2.91 -8.67 -6.65
N TYR A 271 -3.32 -7.42 -6.44
CA TYR A 271 -2.57 -6.38 -5.72
C TYR A 271 -3.42 -5.86 -4.57
N TRP A 272 -2.84 -5.57 -3.40
CA TRP A 272 -3.59 -5.11 -2.23
C TRP A 272 -2.87 -4.04 -1.40
N ARG A 273 -3.65 -3.13 -0.81
CA ARG A 273 -3.17 -2.15 0.18
C ARG A 273 -4.18 -1.93 1.31
N ARG A 274 -3.69 -1.34 2.41
CA ARG A 274 -4.48 -0.83 3.53
C ARG A 274 -4.38 0.70 3.52
N GLU A 275 -5.51 1.38 3.64
CA GLU A 275 -5.60 2.84 3.77
C GLU A 275 -5.52 3.26 5.26
N ASP A 276 -5.22 4.53 5.54
CA ASP A 276 -5.08 5.11 6.90
C ASP A 276 -6.30 4.83 7.81
N ASP A 277 -7.50 4.75 7.23
CA ASP A 277 -8.77 4.51 7.93
C ASP A 277 -9.03 3.04 8.27
N GLY A 278 -8.11 2.14 7.91
CA GLY A 278 -8.26 0.68 8.05
C GLY A 278 -9.05 0.02 6.92
N THR A 279 -9.40 0.74 5.85
CA THR A 279 -9.97 0.15 4.63
C THR A 279 -8.92 -0.71 3.93
N TYR A 280 -9.27 -1.97 3.64
CA TYR A 280 -8.48 -2.81 2.73
C TYR A 280 -9.02 -2.69 1.29
N VAL A 281 -8.12 -2.48 0.33
CA VAL A 281 -8.40 -2.42 -1.11
C VAL A 281 -7.64 -3.56 -1.79
N ILE A 282 -8.37 -4.46 -2.45
CA ILE A 282 -7.84 -5.62 -3.17
C ILE A 282 -8.26 -5.49 -4.64
N LEU A 283 -7.31 -5.64 -5.56
CA LEU A 283 -7.44 -5.26 -6.97
C LEU A 283 -7.02 -6.44 -7.84
N TYR A 284 -7.85 -6.84 -8.79
CA TYR A 284 -7.69 -8.05 -9.60
C TYR A 284 -7.70 -7.73 -11.10
N HIS A 285 -6.80 -8.37 -11.85
CA HIS A 285 -6.88 -8.47 -13.31
C HIS A 285 -6.33 -9.81 -13.79
N SER A 286 -6.81 -10.31 -14.93
CA SER A 286 -6.30 -11.53 -15.53
C SER A 286 -4.97 -11.32 -16.24
N VAL A 287 -4.05 -12.26 -16.06
CA VAL A 287 -2.70 -12.25 -16.65
C VAL A 287 -2.40 -13.54 -17.41
N ILE A 288 -1.39 -13.52 -18.27
CA ILE A 288 -0.85 -14.68 -18.96
C ILE A 288 0.50 -15.01 -18.33
N HIS A 289 0.72 -16.25 -17.89
CA HIS A 289 1.94 -16.62 -17.19
C HIS A 289 2.53 -17.96 -17.67
N LYS A 290 3.85 -17.99 -17.91
CA LYS A 290 4.55 -19.17 -18.48
C LYS A 290 4.42 -20.42 -17.58
N LYS A 291 4.39 -20.25 -16.25
CA LYS A 291 4.18 -21.35 -15.29
C LYS A 291 2.74 -21.88 -15.23
N CYS A 292 1.76 -21.21 -15.84
CA CYS A 292 0.35 -21.61 -15.84
C CYS A 292 -0.30 -21.36 -17.21
N PRO A 293 -0.01 -22.20 -18.23
CA PRO A 293 -0.72 -22.16 -19.51
C PRO A 293 -2.21 -22.53 -19.35
N PRO A 294 -3.06 -22.29 -20.38
CA PRO A 294 -4.44 -22.80 -20.40
C PRO A 294 -4.47 -24.32 -20.27
N GLN A 295 -5.37 -24.84 -19.44
CA GLN A 295 -5.45 -26.27 -19.11
C GLN A 295 -6.59 -26.97 -19.85
N SER A 296 -6.38 -28.21 -20.29
CA SER A 296 -7.44 -29.00 -20.94
C SER A 296 -8.62 -29.25 -19.99
N GLY A 297 -9.84 -29.21 -20.52
CA GLY A 297 -11.08 -29.30 -19.74
C GLY A 297 -11.54 -28.01 -19.05
N TYR A 298 -10.72 -26.96 -19.05
CA TYR A 298 -11.07 -25.62 -18.54
C TYR A 298 -10.98 -24.57 -19.66
N VAL A 299 -11.89 -23.60 -19.62
CA VAL A 299 -11.81 -22.40 -20.46
C VAL A 299 -11.44 -21.22 -19.58
N ARG A 300 -10.32 -20.56 -19.90
CA ARG A 300 -9.85 -19.43 -19.10
C ARG A 300 -10.73 -18.21 -19.29
N ALA A 301 -11.46 -17.84 -18.23
CA ALA A 301 -12.19 -16.58 -18.18
C ALA A 301 -11.19 -15.42 -18.08
N CYS A 302 -11.57 -14.25 -18.61
CA CYS A 302 -10.72 -13.06 -18.56
C CYS A 302 -11.38 -12.01 -17.66
N LEU A 303 -10.88 -11.88 -16.43
CA LEU A 303 -11.25 -10.80 -15.53
C LEU A 303 -10.53 -9.53 -15.98
N LYS A 304 -11.21 -8.68 -16.74
CA LYS A 304 -10.65 -7.42 -17.25
C LYS A 304 -10.33 -6.46 -16.11
N SER A 305 -11.18 -6.46 -15.10
CA SER A 305 -10.99 -5.76 -13.83
C SER A 305 -11.90 -6.34 -12.77
N GLY A 306 -11.47 -6.27 -11.51
CA GLY A 306 -12.31 -6.63 -10.38
C GLY A 306 -11.59 -6.41 -9.06
N GLY A 307 -12.23 -6.76 -7.94
CA GLY A 307 -11.61 -6.59 -6.64
C GLY A 307 -12.59 -6.59 -5.47
N TYR A 308 -12.06 -6.19 -4.32
CA TYR A 308 -12.80 -5.94 -3.09
C TYR A 308 -12.38 -4.60 -2.48
N VAL A 309 -13.34 -3.89 -1.87
CA VAL A 309 -13.07 -2.79 -0.94
C VAL A 309 -13.78 -3.10 0.37
N ILE A 310 -13.04 -3.15 1.46
CA ILE A 310 -13.48 -3.60 2.79
C ILE A 310 -13.22 -2.44 3.77
N THR A 311 -14.21 -1.56 3.92
CA THR A 311 -14.11 -0.36 4.77
C THR A 311 -14.68 -0.66 6.16
N PRO A 312 -13.96 -0.41 7.26
CA PRO A 312 -14.48 -0.59 8.62
C PRO A 312 -15.59 0.43 8.93
N VAL A 313 -16.54 0.04 9.79
CA VAL A 313 -17.73 0.83 10.15
C VAL A 313 -18.00 0.67 11.64
N ASN A 314 -18.46 1.75 12.30
CA ASN A 314 -18.85 1.77 13.72
C ASN A 314 -17.76 1.22 14.66
N GLY A 315 -16.55 1.78 14.60
CA GLY A 315 -15.44 1.38 15.48
C GLY A 315 -14.77 0.04 15.13
N GLY A 316 -14.93 -0.44 13.88
CA GLY A 316 -14.19 -1.59 13.35
C GLY A 316 -14.87 -2.95 13.51
N ASN A 317 -15.85 -3.09 14.41
CA ASN A 317 -16.54 -4.37 14.66
C ASN A 317 -17.45 -4.87 13.51
N LYS A 318 -17.67 -4.04 12.49
CA LYS A 318 -18.37 -4.37 11.24
C LYS A 318 -17.66 -3.71 10.07
N SER A 319 -17.79 -4.29 8.88
CA SER A 319 -17.19 -3.72 7.66
C SER A 319 -18.20 -3.68 6.51
N LEU A 320 -18.12 -2.62 5.71
CA LEU A 320 -18.81 -2.49 4.44
C LEU A 320 -17.95 -3.14 3.35
N VAL A 321 -18.41 -4.27 2.82
CA VAL A 321 -17.74 -5.01 1.75
C VAL A 321 -18.38 -4.68 0.41
N LYS A 322 -17.58 -4.18 -0.52
CA LYS A 322 -17.90 -4.02 -1.94
C LYS A 322 -17.10 -5.08 -2.70
N HIS A 323 -17.75 -5.95 -3.46
CA HIS A 323 -17.09 -6.87 -4.40
C HIS A 323 -17.51 -6.51 -5.82
N MET A 324 -16.55 -6.46 -6.74
CA MET A 324 -16.69 -5.77 -8.04
C MET A 324 -16.02 -6.59 -9.13
N LEU A 325 -16.67 -6.78 -10.29
CA LEU A 325 -16.20 -7.64 -11.38
C LEU A 325 -16.64 -7.09 -12.76
N ALA A 326 -15.70 -7.00 -13.70
CA ALA A 326 -15.92 -6.87 -15.14
C ALA A 326 -15.18 -8.03 -15.84
N ILE A 327 -15.93 -9.05 -16.25
CA ILE A 327 -15.38 -10.37 -16.59
C ILE A 327 -15.99 -10.93 -17.88
N ASP A 328 -15.10 -11.27 -18.82
CA ASP A 328 -15.42 -12.01 -20.02
C ASP A 328 -15.30 -13.51 -19.74
N TRP A 329 -16.46 -14.16 -19.55
CA TRP A 329 -16.59 -15.60 -19.32
C TRP A 329 -16.30 -16.48 -20.56
N LYS A 330 -15.86 -15.91 -21.69
CA LYS A 330 -15.60 -16.60 -22.97
C LYS A 330 -16.79 -17.47 -23.40
N HIS A 331 -17.95 -16.83 -23.58
CA HIS A 331 -19.17 -17.52 -24.02
C HIS A 331 -18.99 -18.13 -25.42
N TRP A 332 -19.57 -19.32 -25.64
CA TRP A 332 -19.62 -19.94 -26.96
C TRP A 332 -20.63 -19.20 -27.85
N ARG A 333 -20.34 -19.08 -29.16
CA ARG A 333 -21.11 -18.23 -30.11
C ARG A 333 -22.61 -18.53 -30.21
N LEU A 334 -23.07 -19.70 -29.76
CA LEU A 334 -24.49 -20.08 -29.76
C LEU A 334 -25.30 -19.42 -28.64
N TYR A 335 -24.65 -18.87 -27.61
CA TYR A 335 -25.30 -18.25 -26.44
C TYR A 335 -25.01 -16.75 -26.36
N LEU A 336 -25.31 -16.01 -27.44
CA LEU A 336 -25.17 -14.54 -27.53
C LEU A 336 -26.26 -13.78 -26.73
N CYS A 337 -26.44 -14.12 -25.46
CA CYS A 337 -27.41 -13.47 -24.57
C CYS A 337 -26.69 -12.75 -23.42
N PRO A 338 -26.56 -11.40 -23.45
CA PRO A 338 -25.85 -10.64 -22.40
C PRO A 338 -26.40 -10.83 -20.98
N SER A 339 -27.68 -11.24 -20.85
CA SER A 339 -28.28 -11.58 -19.56
C SER A 339 -27.63 -12.79 -18.89
N ALA A 340 -27.13 -13.77 -19.65
CA ALA A 340 -26.42 -14.94 -19.11
C ALA A 340 -25.10 -14.53 -18.46
N ALA A 341 -24.28 -13.74 -19.17
CA ALA A 341 -23.04 -13.16 -18.64
C ALA A 341 -23.28 -12.39 -17.34
N ARG A 342 -24.27 -11.51 -17.35
CA ARG A 342 -24.68 -10.71 -16.18
C ARG A 342 -25.21 -11.57 -15.03
N SER A 343 -25.94 -12.64 -15.31
CA SER A 343 -26.43 -13.57 -14.29
C SER A 343 -25.28 -14.33 -13.63
N ILE A 344 -24.35 -14.87 -14.41
CA ILE A 344 -23.16 -15.60 -13.92
C ILE A 344 -22.28 -14.67 -13.07
N THR A 345 -21.99 -13.45 -13.54
CA THR A 345 -21.26 -12.46 -12.72
C THR A 345 -22.03 -12.11 -11.44
N THR A 346 -23.36 -11.98 -11.50
CA THR A 346 -24.19 -11.72 -10.30
C THR A 346 -24.11 -12.88 -9.29
N ARG A 347 -24.16 -14.14 -9.76
CA ARG A 347 -23.94 -15.34 -8.93
C ARG A 347 -22.55 -15.32 -8.28
N MET A 348 -21.49 -14.99 -9.02
CA MET A 348 -20.13 -14.87 -8.45
C MET A 348 -20.03 -13.75 -7.40
N LEU A 349 -20.81 -12.68 -7.52
CA LEU A 349 -20.86 -11.59 -6.54
C LEU A 349 -21.67 -11.93 -5.28
N GLU A 350 -22.60 -12.88 -5.33
CA GLU A 350 -23.36 -13.34 -4.15
C GLU A 350 -22.47 -14.00 -3.08
N LYS A 351 -21.21 -14.32 -3.38
CA LYS A 351 -20.17 -14.67 -2.38
C LYS A 351 -20.12 -13.70 -1.20
N VAL A 352 -20.44 -12.41 -1.39
CA VAL A 352 -20.48 -11.43 -0.28
C VAL A 352 -21.58 -11.77 0.74
N ALA A 353 -22.67 -12.41 0.32
CA ALA A 353 -23.68 -12.93 1.25
C ALA A 353 -23.16 -14.17 1.98
N ALA A 354 -22.52 -15.12 1.30
CA ALA A 354 -21.93 -16.30 1.95
C ALA A 354 -20.85 -15.91 2.98
N LEU A 355 -19.97 -14.97 2.62
CA LEU A 355 -18.99 -14.37 3.53
C LEU A 355 -19.65 -13.67 4.73
N ARG A 356 -20.79 -12.98 4.54
CA ARG A 356 -21.55 -12.39 5.64
C ARG A 356 -22.13 -13.44 6.59
N GLU A 357 -22.65 -14.56 6.06
CA GLU A 357 -23.18 -15.62 6.91
C GLU A 357 -22.07 -16.38 7.66
N LEU A 358 -20.89 -16.61 7.05
CA LEU A 358 -19.70 -17.15 7.73
C LEU A 358 -19.29 -16.30 8.95
N PHE A 359 -19.26 -14.98 8.82
CA PHE A 359 -18.90 -14.10 9.92
C PHE A 359 -19.98 -14.04 11.01
N LYS A 360 -21.27 -14.19 10.66
CA LYS A 360 -22.34 -14.35 11.66
C LYS A 360 -22.22 -15.65 12.44
N THR A 361 -21.93 -16.79 11.79
CA THR A 361 -21.82 -18.08 12.49
C THR A 361 -20.60 -18.10 13.40
N LYS A 362 -19.44 -17.62 12.94
CA LYS A 362 -18.23 -17.49 13.81
C LYS A 362 -18.45 -16.54 14.99
N GLN A 363 -19.24 -15.47 14.82
CA GLN A 363 -19.66 -14.60 15.93
C GLN A 363 -20.68 -15.25 16.88
N GLY A 364 -21.46 -16.24 16.42
CA GLY A 364 -22.34 -17.06 17.28
C GLY A 364 -21.60 -18.13 18.06
N ASN A 365 -20.70 -18.86 17.41
CA ASN A 365 -19.88 -19.91 18.03
C ASN A 365 -18.97 -19.36 19.15
N CYS A 366 -18.51 -18.11 19.04
CA CYS A 366 -17.78 -17.40 20.09
C CYS A 366 -18.54 -17.30 21.45
N LEU A 367 -19.88 -17.47 21.46
CA LEU A 367 -20.68 -17.55 22.69
C LEU A 367 -20.90 -19.00 23.21
N SER A 368 -20.42 -20.02 22.49
CA SER A 368 -20.63 -21.44 22.81
C SER A 368 -19.35 -22.25 22.96
N GLU A 369 -18.24 -21.83 22.36
CA GLU A 369 -16.95 -22.54 22.39
C GLU A 369 -16.04 -22.12 23.56
N SER A 370 -16.37 -21.01 24.24
CA SER A 370 -15.62 -20.41 25.36
C SER A 370 -15.40 -21.31 26.60
N TYR A 371 -15.97 -22.52 26.62
CA TYR A 371 -15.87 -23.49 27.74
C TYR A 371 -15.68 -24.95 27.26
N GLY A 372 -15.45 -25.20 25.95
CA GLY A 372 -15.63 -26.53 25.37
C GLY A 372 -14.37 -27.38 25.14
N GLU A 373 -13.21 -26.76 24.89
CA GLU A 373 -12.01 -27.46 24.39
C GLU A 373 -10.80 -27.38 25.32
N PHE A 374 -10.64 -26.31 26.12
CA PHE A 374 -9.43 -26.09 26.91
C PHE A 374 -9.24 -27.10 28.07
N GLU A 375 -10.31 -27.63 28.64
CA GLU A 375 -10.23 -28.56 29.79
C GLU A 375 -9.79 -29.98 29.37
N ARG A 376 -10.16 -30.44 28.17
CA ARG A 376 -9.93 -31.83 27.74
C ARG A 376 -8.48 -32.16 27.36
N GLU A 377 -7.66 -31.16 27.06
CA GLU A 377 -6.21 -31.37 26.90
C GLU A 377 -5.45 -31.33 28.24
N MET A 378 -5.98 -30.63 29.26
CA MET A 378 -5.36 -30.57 30.58
C MET A 378 -5.50 -31.89 31.37
N GLU A 379 -6.68 -32.50 31.40
CA GLU A 379 -6.91 -33.74 32.17
C GLU A 379 -6.02 -34.90 31.68
N LEU A 380 -5.80 -35.02 30.37
CA LEU A 380 -4.96 -36.08 29.80
C LEU A 380 -3.47 -35.94 30.14
N ALA A 381 -3.02 -34.73 30.49
CA ALA A 381 -1.63 -34.45 30.85
C ALA A 381 -1.32 -34.76 32.32
N GLN A 382 -2.30 -34.61 33.22
CA GLN A 382 -2.06 -34.71 34.67
C GLN A 382 -1.88 -36.16 35.17
N MET A 383 -2.46 -37.17 34.52
CA MET A 383 -2.35 -38.59 34.93
C MET A 383 -0.96 -39.24 34.70
N LYS A 384 0.09 -38.48 34.36
CA LYS A 384 1.44 -39.02 34.05
C LYS A 384 2.58 -38.56 34.96
N LYS A 385 2.32 -37.82 36.05
CA LYS A 385 3.38 -37.33 36.96
C LYS A 385 3.04 -37.40 38.46
N GLU A 386 2.63 -38.57 38.95
CA GLU A 386 2.85 -38.93 40.36
C GLU A 386 3.66 -40.23 40.45
N GLY A 387 4.76 -40.18 41.22
CA GLY A 387 5.69 -41.31 41.34
C GLY A 387 6.96 -40.99 42.13
N THR A 388 6.95 -41.35 43.42
CA THR A 388 8.13 -41.57 44.29
C THR A 388 8.87 -40.34 44.88
N GLN A 389 8.51 -39.96 46.12
CA GLN A 389 9.32 -40.06 47.36
C GLN A 389 10.86 -39.76 47.34
N THR A 390 11.52 -39.12 48.33
CA THR A 390 11.15 -38.58 49.68
C THR A 390 12.26 -37.65 50.25
N LYS A 391 11.96 -36.90 51.35
CA LYS A 391 12.88 -36.36 52.40
C LYS A 391 13.80 -35.17 52.00
N ALA A 392 14.19 -34.22 52.89
CA ALA A 392 13.84 -33.91 54.29
C ALA A 392 13.99 -32.39 54.60
N GLN A 393 13.79 -31.98 55.86
CA GLN A 393 13.65 -30.58 56.36
C GLN A 393 14.95 -29.81 56.66
N GLU A 394 14.89 -28.47 56.49
CA GLU A 394 15.21 -27.31 57.39
C GLU A 394 16.24 -27.41 58.56
N PRO A 395 16.75 -26.29 59.15
CA PRO A 395 16.35 -24.86 59.00
C PRO A 395 17.52 -23.85 58.75
N GLU A 396 17.22 -22.55 58.91
CA GLU A 396 18.07 -21.34 58.76
C GLU A 396 19.00 -21.04 59.96
N GLU A 397 20.07 -20.24 59.76
CA GLU A 397 20.64 -19.20 60.66
C GLU A 397 21.86 -18.51 59.97
N ILE A 398 22.41 -17.34 60.34
CA ILE A 398 21.85 -16.02 60.77
C ILE A 398 22.97 -14.93 60.75
N SER A 399 22.64 -13.62 60.65
CA SER A 399 23.53 -12.45 60.92
C SER A 399 24.69 -12.23 59.89
N ASN A 400 25.50 -11.15 59.76
CA ASN A 400 25.70 -9.76 60.23
C ASN A 400 27.17 -9.39 59.85
N THR A 401 27.74 -8.17 59.77
CA THR A 401 27.34 -6.75 59.53
C THR A 401 28.63 -6.01 59.03
N ASP A 402 28.56 -4.68 58.86
CA ASP A 402 29.67 -3.69 58.77
C ASP A 402 30.47 -3.65 57.45
N LYS A 403 30.74 -2.52 56.77
CA LYS A 403 30.93 -1.07 57.06
C LYS A 403 32.36 -0.63 57.39
N ASP A 404 32.68 0.57 56.84
CA ASP A 404 33.74 1.55 57.16
C ASP A 404 35.04 1.58 56.32
N THR A 405 35.66 2.74 56.01
CA THR A 405 35.13 4.07 55.58
C THR A 405 36.26 4.96 54.97
N LEU A 406 35.91 5.86 54.02
CA LEU A 406 36.70 7.07 53.59
C LEU A 406 38.09 6.74 52.95
N ILE A 407 38.92 7.61 52.32
CA ILE A 407 39.14 9.08 52.19
C ILE A 407 39.73 9.33 50.76
N VAL A 408 39.68 10.46 50.03
CA VAL A 408 38.66 11.50 49.69
C VAL A 408 39.31 12.52 48.70
N GLU A 409 38.54 13.07 47.73
CA GLU A 409 38.88 14.19 46.80
C GLU A 409 40.04 13.98 45.78
N GLU A 410 40.19 14.72 44.67
CA GLU A 410 39.60 16.00 44.19
C GLU A 410 38.72 15.92 42.91
N VAL A 411 38.26 17.07 42.43
CA VAL A 411 37.20 17.27 41.42
C VAL A 411 37.73 17.62 40.02
N GLU A 412 37.23 16.93 38.98
CA GLU A 412 36.98 17.56 37.68
C GLU A 412 35.48 17.59 37.36
N LYS A 413 35.01 18.72 36.82
CA LYS A 413 33.61 18.88 36.37
C LYS A 413 33.46 18.35 34.95
N GLN A 414 32.84 17.19 34.77
CA GLN A 414 32.13 16.90 33.54
C GLN A 414 30.65 17.23 33.67
N THR A 415 30.12 17.95 32.67
CA THR A 415 28.71 18.34 32.60
C THR A 415 27.82 17.10 32.45
N SER A 416 26.74 17.03 33.21
CA SER A 416 25.74 15.96 33.13
C SER A 416 25.28 15.73 31.68
N GLY A 417 25.74 14.63 31.09
CA GLY A 417 25.35 14.22 29.75
C GLY A 417 23.90 13.76 29.76
N ARG A 418 23.08 14.26 28.83
CA ARG A 418 21.78 13.66 28.55
C ARG A 418 22.02 12.27 27.95
N ALA A 419 21.64 11.22 28.68
CA ALA A 419 21.68 9.83 28.20
C ALA A 419 21.03 9.74 26.81
N SER A 420 21.82 9.30 25.83
CA SER A 420 21.51 9.43 24.42
C SER A 420 21.33 8.05 23.78
N LEU A 421 20.58 7.98 22.69
CA LEU A 421 20.39 6.72 21.95
C LEU A 421 21.72 6.13 21.43
N MET A 422 22.78 6.95 21.34
CA MET A 422 24.14 6.50 21.04
C MET A 422 24.74 5.56 22.10
N ASP A 423 24.44 5.75 23.38
CA ASP A 423 25.01 4.93 24.46
C ASP A 423 24.57 3.45 24.30
N VAL A 424 23.33 3.25 23.81
CA VAL A 424 22.77 1.93 23.47
C VAL A 424 23.40 1.33 22.19
N ASN A 425 23.99 2.16 21.32
CA ASN A 425 24.46 1.75 19.99
C ASN A 425 26.00 1.63 19.86
N ASP A 426 26.78 2.24 20.75
CA ASP A 426 28.25 2.32 20.60
C ASP A 426 28.99 0.96 20.47
N THR A 427 30.21 1.02 19.94
CA THR A 427 30.87 0.00 19.11
C THR A 427 32.02 -0.77 19.79
N SER A 428 32.25 -0.55 21.08
CA SER A 428 33.41 -1.03 21.86
C SER A 428 33.58 -2.57 22.00
N ASP A 429 32.57 -3.39 21.66
CA ASP A 429 32.64 -4.87 21.75
C ASP A 429 33.13 -5.56 20.44
N GLU A 430 34.09 -4.97 19.71
CA GLU A 430 34.75 -5.60 18.55
C GLU A 430 35.96 -6.49 18.97
N PHE A 431 35.78 -7.50 19.83
CA PHE A 431 36.74 -8.63 19.93
C PHE A 431 36.13 -9.91 20.53
N PHE A 432 36.53 -11.06 19.97
CA PHE A 432 36.13 -12.46 20.28
C PHE A 432 34.63 -12.81 20.35
N ASP A 433 34.21 -13.74 19.50
CA ASP A 433 33.81 -15.09 19.94
C ASP A 433 33.82 -16.08 18.74
N VAL A 434 33.89 -17.38 19.02
CA VAL A 434 34.17 -18.44 18.02
C VAL A 434 32.88 -19.14 17.55
N PRO A 435 32.74 -19.52 16.26
CA PRO A 435 31.61 -20.35 15.82
C PRO A 435 31.72 -21.79 16.35
N GLU A 436 30.72 -22.25 17.09
CA GLU A 436 30.62 -23.65 17.50
C GLU A 436 30.32 -24.57 16.29
N THR A 437 30.93 -25.75 16.29
CA THR A 437 30.86 -26.72 15.20
C THR A 437 29.88 -27.84 15.49
N SER A 438 29.19 -28.29 14.43
CA SER A 438 28.64 -29.65 14.22
C SER A 438 27.77 -30.29 15.31
N ASP A 439 26.64 -30.85 14.87
CA ASP A 439 26.42 -32.26 15.19
C ASP A 439 25.79 -32.98 13.99
N SER A 440 26.23 -34.22 13.76
CA SER A 440 25.86 -35.05 12.62
C SER A 440 25.78 -36.50 13.03
N THR A 441 24.68 -37.19 12.71
CA THR A 441 24.58 -38.65 12.83
C THR A 441 23.84 -39.23 11.63
N ASP A 442 24.59 -39.94 10.80
CA ASP A 442 24.09 -40.76 9.70
C ASP A 442 23.53 -42.10 10.21
N TYR A 443 22.79 -42.80 9.35
CA TYR A 443 22.80 -44.27 9.27
C TYR A 443 22.47 -44.71 7.84
N ASP A 444 23.32 -45.57 7.27
CA ASP A 444 23.18 -46.20 5.94
C ASP A 444 21.96 -47.15 5.87
N CYS A 445 21.42 -47.55 4.71
CA CYS A 445 21.95 -48.39 3.63
C CYS A 445 20.85 -48.52 2.54
N LEU A 446 21.04 -48.95 1.28
CA LEU A 446 22.21 -49.35 0.48
C LEU A 446 21.87 -49.21 -1.03
N GLU A 447 22.83 -49.51 -1.89
CA GLU A 447 22.83 -49.30 -3.36
C GLU A 447 21.89 -50.23 -4.16
N ASN A 448 21.60 -49.83 -5.41
CA ASN A 448 21.99 -50.62 -6.60
C ASN A 448 21.86 -49.79 -7.89
N GLU A 449 22.94 -49.68 -8.67
CA GLU A 449 22.90 -49.20 -10.06
C GLU A 449 22.77 -50.36 -11.06
N SER A 450 22.15 -50.11 -12.22
CA SER A 450 22.76 -50.43 -13.54
C SER A 450 21.89 -49.99 -14.73
N SER A 451 22.54 -49.57 -15.81
CA SER A 451 21.98 -49.39 -17.16
C SER A 451 22.81 -50.24 -18.15
N PRO A 452 22.30 -50.63 -19.34
CA PRO A 452 22.58 -49.82 -20.55
C PRO A 452 21.53 -49.91 -21.69
N GLY A 453 21.55 -48.94 -22.62
CA GLY A 453 20.50 -48.75 -23.64
C GLY A 453 20.71 -49.27 -25.08
N LEU A 454 19.86 -48.73 -25.99
CA LEU A 454 19.92 -48.69 -27.48
C LEU A 454 19.67 -50.01 -28.27
N PRO A 455 19.33 -49.99 -29.58
CA PRO A 455 18.81 -48.91 -30.45
C PRO A 455 17.56 -49.26 -31.33
N SER A 456 17.13 -48.28 -32.14
CA SER A 456 16.10 -48.20 -33.21
C SER A 456 15.73 -49.41 -34.11
N LEU A 457 14.48 -49.37 -34.65
CA LEU A 457 14.21 -49.53 -36.11
C LEU A 457 12.91 -48.80 -36.56
N ASN A 458 12.61 -48.76 -37.86
CA ASN A 458 11.60 -47.90 -38.50
C ASN A 458 10.89 -48.60 -39.69
N ARG A 459 9.54 -48.56 -39.81
CA ARG A 459 8.84 -48.90 -41.08
C ARG A 459 7.38 -48.40 -41.24
N GLN A 460 7.22 -47.28 -41.99
CA GLN A 460 6.28 -46.98 -43.10
C GLN A 460 4.75 -47.26 -43.05
N GLN A 461 4.00 -46.44 -43.81
CA GLN A 461 2.53 -46.32 -43.90
C GLN A 461 1.87 -47.25 -44.94
N PRO A 462 0.56 -47.10 -45.21
CA PRO A 462 0.15 -46.34 -46.44
C PRO A 462 -0.81 -45.16 -46.19
N GLU A 463 -0.93 -44.28 -47.20
CA GLU A 463 -1.76 -43.05 -47.25
C GLU A 463 -3.16 -43.31 -47.88
N LEU A 464 -4.17 -42.43 -47.75
CA LEU A 464 -4.47 -41.24 -48.59
C LEU A 464 -5.87 -40.67 -48.19
N PRO A 465 -6.37 -39.50 -48.68
CA PRO A 465 -5.71 -38.38 -49.38
C PRO A 465 -6.00 -36.96 -48.81
N SER A 466 -5.15 -36.01 -49.20
CA SER A 466 -5.30 -34.53 -49.29
C SER A 466 -6.51 -33.79 -48.66
N ALA A 467 -6.20 -32.83 -47.77
CA ALA A 467 -7.06 -31.68 -47.42
C ALA A 467 -6.39 -30.31 -47.69
N ALA A 468 -5.37 -30.28 -48.56
CA ALA A 468 -4.44 -29.14 -48.69
C ALA A 468 -5.04 -27.84 -49.28
N GLY A 469 -6.28 -27.87 -49.79
CA GLY A 469 -6.93 -26.71 -50.42
C GLY A 469 -7.63 -25.74 -49.47
N LEU A 470 -8.03 -26.16 -48.26
CA LEU A 470 -8.91 -25.37 -47.38
C LEU A 470 -8.20 -24.59 -46.27
N VAL A 471 -6.92 -24.87 -45.99
CA VAL A 471 -6.20 -24.24 -44.88
C VAL A 471 -5.76 -22.81 -45.17
N LYS A 472 -5.40 -22.49 -46.42
CA LYS A 472 -4.87 -21.15 -46.80
C LYS A 472 -5.86 -20.01 -46.56
N ASN A 473 -7.14 -20.18 -46.91
CA ASN A 473 -8.14 -19.12 -46.82
C ASN A 473 -8.71 -18.92 -45.39
N LEU A 474 -8.28 -19.71 -44.40
CA LEU A 474 -8.67 -19.52 -42.99
C LEU A 474 -7.59 -18.82 -42.15
N GLN A 475 -6.36 -18.72 -42.64
CA GLN A 475 -5.28 -18.02 -41.92
C GLN A 475 -5.37 -16.49 -42.07
N GLU A 476 -5.90 -15.98 -43.18
CA GLU A 476 -6.05 -14.53 -43.42
C GLU A 476 -7.22 -13.87 -42.65
N LEU A 477 -8.24 -14.65 -42.25
CA LEU A 477 -9.38 -14.16 -41.46
C LEU A 477 -9.23 -14.36 -39.94
N ALA A 478 -8.18 -15.04 -39.49
CA ALA A 478 -7.91 -15.30 -38.08
C ALA A 478 -7.12 -14.17 -37.37
N THR A 479 -6.49 -13.28 -38.12
CA THR A 479 -5.54 -12.28 -37.60
C THR A 479 -6.20 -11.01 -37.03
N GLN A 480 -7.40 -10.63 -37.48
CA GLN A 480 -8.08 -9.39 -37.04
C GLN A 480 -8.91 -9.54 -35.75
N LYS A 481 -8.28 -9.98 -34.64
CA LYS A 481 -8.75 -9.70 -33.25
C LYS A 481 -7.77 -10.12 -32.13
N LYS A 482 -6.47 -9.81 -32.26
CA LYS A 482 -5.58 -9.83 -31.08
C LYS A 482 -5.92 -8.66 -30.14
N GLY A 483 -6.17 -8.97 -28.88
CA GLY A 483 -6.30 -8.01 -27.79
C GLY A 483 -5.38 -8.46 -26.67
N TYR A 484 -4.70 -7.50 -26.03
CA TYR A 484 -3.40 -7.68 -25.37
C TYR A 484 -2.27 -7.95 -26.39
N MET A 485 -1.22 -7.12 -26.31
CA MET A 485 0.00 -7.30 -27.10
C MET A 485 1.03 -8.06 -26.26
N GLU A 486 1.75 -8.98 -26.91
CA GLU A 486 3.07 -9.34 -26.44
C GLU A 486 4.01 -8.16 -26.74
N LEU A 487 4.87 -7.78 -25.80
CA LEU A 487 5.98 -6.86 -26.10
C LEU A 487 6.90 -7.57 -27.12
N PRO A 488 7.14 -7.01 -28.32
CA PRO A 488 8.07 -7.59 -29.26
C PRO A 488 9.50 -7.44 -28.73
N GLU A 489 10.28 -8.51 -28.73
CA GLU A 489 11.73 -8.37 -28.84
C GLU A 489 12.00 -7.78 -30.24
N VAL A 490 12.51 -6.55 -30.28
CA VAL A 490 12.68 -5.80 -31.53
C VAL A 490 13.82 -6.40 -32.34
N THR A 491 13.47 -7.20 -33.34
CA THR A 491 14.36 -7.48 -34.47
C THR A 491 14.78 -6.17 -35.11
N ARG A 492 16.08 -6.01 -35.40
CA ARG A 492 16.63 -4.79 -35.99
C ARG A 492 16.02 -4.53 -37.37
N GLU A 493 15.16 -3.52 -37.44
CA GLU A 493 14.75 -2.86 -38.68
C GLU A 493 15.09 -1.36 -38.58
N GLU A 494 15.51 -0.76 -39.69
CA GLU A 494 16.22 0.52 -39.71
C GLU A 494 15.24 1.70 -39.88
N GLU A 495 14.66 2.17 -38.77
CA GLU A 495 13.72 3.30 -38.79
C GLU A 495 14.43 4.68 -38.79
N ASN A 496 13.89 5.61 -39.58
CA ASN A 496 14.49 6.92 -39.83
C ASN A 496 14.51 7.81 -38.57
N ILE A 497 15.68 8.39 -38.26
CA ILE A 497 15.86 9.30 -37.13
C ILE A 497 15.20 10.66 -37.44
N THR A 498 13.90 10.80 -37.13
CA THR A 498 13.26 12.11 -37.03
C THR A 498 13.62 12.75 -35.69
N THR A 499 14.49 13.76 -35.72
CA THR A 499 14.85 14.55 -34.52
C THR A 499 13.62 15.26 -33.96
N TYR A 500 13.04 14.68 -32.91
CA TYR A 500 11.94 15.28 -32.15
C TYR A 500 12.49 16.30 -31.13
N SER A 501 11.62 17.13 -30.56
CA SER A 501 12.01 18.16 -29.59
C SER A 501 11.34 17.94 -28.23
N TYR A 502 12.09 18.10 -27.15
CA TYR A 502 11.56 17.95 -25.80
C TYR A 502 10.53 19.05 -25.49
N GLY A 503 9.36 18.64 -25.01
CA GLY A 503 8.15 19.42 -24.84
C GLY A 503 7.12 19.26 -25.96
N THR A 504 7.35 18.40 -26.96
CA THR A 504 6.50 18.33 -28.17
C THR A 504 6.12 16.94 -28.67
N THR A 505 6.54 15.85 -28.00
CA THR A 505 6.23 14.49 -28.49
C THR A 505 4.77 14.07 -28.31
N LEU A 506 4.01 14.72 -27.40
CA LEU A 506 2.55 14.64 -27.38
C LEU A 506 1.92 15.86 -28.07
N GLN A 507 0.95 15.62 -28.96
CA GLN A 507 0.19 16.68 -29.61
C GLN A 507 -0.76 17.37 -28.62
N LYS A 508 -0.93 18.69 -28.74
CA LYS A 508 -1.97 19.42 -28.01
C LYS A 508 -3.34 19.22 -28.67
N ASP A 509 -4.33 18.73 -27.92
CA ASP A 509 -5.73 18.63 -28.36
C ASP A 509 -6.70 19.11 -27.27
N PRO A 510 -7.18 20.37 -27.33
CA PRO A 510 -8.18 20.88 -26.39
C PRO A 510 -9.52 20.14 -26.41
N ALA A 511 -9.87 19.45 -27.51
CA ALA A 511 -11.11 18.70 -27.64
C ALA A 511 -11.02 17.27 -27.10
N CYS A 512 -9.80 16.78 -26.82
CA CYS A 512 -9.52 15.45 -26.26
C CYS A 512 -10.09 14.27 -27.09
N ASN A 513 -10.14 14.42 -28.42
CA ASN A 513 -10.56 13.38 -29.36
C ASN A 513 -9.39 12.57 -29.93
N VAL A 514 -8.18 13.14 -29.95
CA VAL A 514 -6.98 12.49 -30.50
C VAL A 514 -6.28 11.67 -29.41
N PRO A 515 -5.97 10.37 -29.63
CA PRO A 515 -5.20 9.58 -28.67
C PRO A 515 -3.70 9.95 -28.72
N CYS A 516 -3.01 9.84 -27.59
CA CYS A 516 -1.65 10.38 -27.38
C CYS A 516 -1.60 11.91 -27.53
N SER A 517 -2.53 12.59 -26.86
CA SER A 517 -2.57 14.05 -26.81
C SER A 517 -2.61 14.59 -25.38
N TRP A 518 -2.39 15.89 -25.24
CA TRP A 518 -2.51 16.62 -23.98
C TRP A 518 -3.41 17.86 -24.09
N ALA A 519 -4.01 18.21 -22.97
CA ALA A 519 -4.71 19.48 -22.74
C ALA A 519 -4.40 20.01 -21.33
N THR A 520 -4.77 21.26 -21.07
CA THR A 520 -4.85 21.78 -19.69
C THR A 520 -6.12 21.23 -19.04
N GLY A 521 -6.00 20.65 -17.84
CA GLY A 521 -7.15 20.14 -17.09
C GLY A 521 -7.97 21.29 -16.48
N ASP A 522 -9.28 21.10 -16.32
CA ASP A 522 -10.15 22.09 -15.67
C ASP A 522 -9.75 22.26 -14.18
N PRO A 523 -9.32 23.46 -13.73
CA PRO A 523 -8.95 23.68 -12.34
C PRO A 523 -10.15 23.51 -11.38
N SER A 524 -11.38 23.79 -11.81
CA SER A 524 -12.57 23.80 -10.96
C SER A 524 -12.98 22.42 -10.44
N VAL A 525 -12.45 21.36 -11.05
CA VAL A 525 -12.59 19.95 -10.67
C VAL A 525 -11.85 19.64 -9.35
N PHE A 526 -10.79 20.40 -9.03
CA PHE A 526 -9.89 20.13 -7.90
C PHE A 526 -10.18 21.01 -6.69
N LEU A 527 -10.11 20.41 -5.50
CA LEU A 527 -10.27 21.10 -4.21
C LEU A 527 -8.91 21.40 -3.56
N ILE A 528 -8.73 22.65 -3.12
CA ILE A 528 -7.50 23.18 -2.53
C ILE A 528 -7.80 23.81 -1.16
N ARG A 529 -6.79 23.98 -0.29
CA ARG A 529 -7.01 24.59 1.04
C ARG A 529 -7.54 26.03 0.90
N GLY A 530 -8.70 26.31 1.49
CA GLY A 530 -9.26 27.66 1.56
C GLY A 530 -8.48 28.58 2.50
N GLU A 531 -8.80 29.87 2.48
CA GLU A 531 -8.11 30.91 3.25
C GLU A 531 -8.08 30.63 4.76
N ASN A 532 -9.16 30.08 5.33
CA ASN A 532 -9.25 29.75 6.76
C ASN A 532 -8.98 28.28 7.10
N TYR A 533 -8.42 27.48 6.17
CA TYR A 533 -8.26 26.02 6.31
C TYR A 533 -7.55 25.55 7.60
N LEU A 534 -6.63 26.36 8.16
CA LEU A 534 -5.95 26.04 9.42
C LEU A 534 -6.88 26.08 10.66
N LYS A 535 -8.12 26.57 10.50
CA LYS A 535 -9.13 26.74 11.56
C LYS A 535 -10.40 25.94 11.28
N ASP A 536 -10.84 25.90 10.01
CA ASP A 536 -12.11 25.28 9.59
C ASP A 536 -11.96 23.98 8.78
N HIS A 537 -10.73 23.66 8.36
CA HIS A 537 -10.39 22.54 7.47
C HIS A 537 -11.19 22.50 6.14
N HIS A 538 -11.72 23.65 5.70
CA HIS A 538 -12.59 23.75 4.54
C HIS A 538 -11.80 23.93 3.24
N LYS A 539 -11.99 23.02 2.28
CA LYS A 539 -11.39 23.11 0.94
C LYS A 539 -12.35 23.77 -0.05
N ILE A 540 -11.81 24.53 -1.00
CA ILE A 540 -12.55 25.28 -2.02
C ILE A 540 -12.12 24.82 -3.42
N ASN A 541 -12.98 24.99 -4.43
CA ASN A 541 -12.60 24.76 -5.83
C ASN A 541 -11.46 25.70 -6.25
N ALA A 542 -10.48 25.20 -6.99
CA ALA A 542 -9.49 26.05 -7.63
C ALA A 542 -10.13 26.87 -8.77
N LYS A 543 -9.81 28.15 -8.86
CA LYS A 543 -10.36 29.06 -9.88
C LYS A 543 -9.53 29.13 -11.17
N SER A 544 -8.23 28.89 -11.05
CA SER A 544 -7.24 29.03 -12.13
C SER A 544 -5.95 28.30 -11.77
N THR A 545 -5.04 28.17 -12.72
CA THR A 545 -3.64 27.80 -12.48
C THR A 545 -2.74 29.03 -12.49
N LEU A 546 -1.60 28.95 -11.81
CA LEU A 546 -0.57 30.00 -11.79
C LEU A 546 0.23 30.04 -13.10
N MET A 547 0.52 28.86 -13.66
CA MET A 547 1.29 28.69 -14.90
C MET A 547 0.40 28.15 -16.03
N GLN A 548 0.83 28.39 -17.27
CA GLN A 548 0.21 27.79 -18.45
C GLN A 548 0.97 26.52 -18.85
N MET A 549 0.25 25.42 -19.09
CA MET A 549 0.85 24.24 -19.73
C MET A 549 1.18 24.53 -21.20
N VAL A 550 2.44 24.32 -21.59
CA VAL A 550 2.98 24.66 -22.92
C VAL A 550 3.44 23.44 -23.72
N GLY A 551 3.74 22.33 -23.07
CA GLY A 551 4.20 21.10 -23.73
C GLY A 551 4.03 19.86 -22.85
N ALA A 552 4.12 18.69 -23.48
CA ALA A 552 4.23 17.41 -22.81
C ALA A 552 4.96 16.39 -23.69
N ASP A 553 5.66 15.45 -23.05
CA ASP A 553 6.31 14.32 -23.70
C ASP A 553 5.84 12.98 -23.17
N TRP A 554 5.94 11.96 -24.03
CA TRP A 554 5.72 10.55 -23.72
C TRP A 554 6.84 9.72 -24.33
N LEU A 555 7.86 9.45 -23.50
CA LEU A 555 9.10 8.83 -23.93
C LEU A 555 9.21 7.38 -23.42
N ARG A 556 10.00 6.56 -24.13
CA ARG A 556 10.52 5.28 -23.66
C ARG A 556 12.05 5.27 -23.72
N SER A 557 12.71 4.64 -22.76
CA SER A 557 14.17 4.60 -22.67
C SER A 557 14.69 3.31 -22.03
N GLY A 558 15.96 3.00 -22.33
CA GLY A 558 16.72 1.94 -21.63
C GLY A 558 17.53 2.47 -20.43
N LYS A 559 17.59 3.80 -20.25
CA LYS A 559 18.28 4.50 -19.16
C LYS A 559 17.33 5.50 -18.49
N ARG A 560 17.70 5.98 -17.30
CA ARG A 560 17.05 7.11 -16.64
C ARG A 560 17.17 8.36 -17.52
N GLU A 561 16.08 9.13 -17.65
CA GLU A 561 16.02 10.33 -18.48
C GLU A 561 15.65 11.55 -17.63
N ASN A 562 16.62 12.43 -17.43
CA ASN A 562 16.59 13.54 -16.49
C ASN A 562 17.16 14.83 -17.10
N ASP A 563 16.90 15.95 -16.41
CA ASP A 563 17.25 17.32 -16.79
C ASP A 563 16.89 17.67 -18.26
N PHE A 564 15.63 17.41 -18.64
CA PHE A 564 15.10 17.85 -19.93
C PHE A 564 15.13 19.37 -20.12
N GLY A 565 15.18 20.14 -19.03
CA GLY A 565 15.31 21.59 -19.07
C GLY A 565 16.63 22.11 -19.68
N SER A 566 17.75 21.40 -19.54
CA SER A 566 19.06 21.84 -20.09
C SER A 566 19.31 21.41 -21.54
N ARG A 567 18.59 20.40 -22.04
CA ARG A 567 18.84 19.79 -23.36
C ARG A 567 18.64 20.82 -24.49
N PRO A 568 19.54 20.92 -25.49
CA PRO A 568 19.46 21.95 -26.54
C PRO A 568 18.13 22.00 -27.30
N ASP A 569 17.52 20.83 -27.54
CA ASP A 569 16.24 20.73 -28.24
C ASP A 569 14.98 20.98 -27.39
N SER A 570 15.17 21.30 -26.10
CA SER A 570 14.10 21.60 -25.16
C SER A 570 13.38 22.91 -25.48
N ILE A 571 12.07 22.92 -25.29
CA ILE A 571 11.23 24.12 -25.35
C ILE A 571 11.78 25.25 -24.47
N VAL A 572 12.41 24.92 -23.33
CA VAL A 572 13.04 25.87 -22.40
C VAL A 572 14.23 26.59 -23.04
N GLN A 573 15.14 25.83 -23.66
CA GLN A 573 16.32 26.38 -24.33
C GLN A 573 15.95 27.14 -25.61
N LYS A 574 14.93 26.69 -26.34
CA LYS A 574 14.39 27.40 -27.51
C LYS A 574 13.82 28.77 -27.14
N TYR A 575 13.14 28.88 -26.00
CA TYR A 575 12.67 30.18 -25.49
C TYR A 575 13.83 31.05 -24.99
N ALA A 576 14.81 30.49 -24.27
CA ALA A 576 16.00 31.22 -23.83
C ALA A 576 16.79 31.79 -25.03
N ALA A 577 16.94 31.01 -26.11
CA ALA A 577 17.58 31.44 -27.36
C ALA A 577 16.79 32.54 -28.11
N TRP A 578 15.48 32.67 -27.86
CA TRP A 578 14.66 33.79 -28.34
C TRP A 578 14.72 35.04 -27.42
N GLY A 579 15.57 35.04 -26.39
CA GLY A 579 15.70 36.15 -25.44
C GLY A 579 14.48 36.32 -24.53
N ARG A 580 13.69 35.27 -24.33
CA ARG A 580 12.43 35.33 -23.58
C ARG A 580 12.64 35.19 -22.07
N PRO A 581 11.98 36.04 -21.24
CA PRO A 581 12.18 36.06 -19.79
C PRO A 581 11.30 35.05 -19.02
N GLU A 582 10.39 34.33 -19.68
CA GLU A 582 9.47 33.41 -18.99
C GLU A 582 10.18 32.27 -18.26
N PHE A 583 9.72 32.00 -17.03
CA PHE A 583 10.21 30.92 -16.18
C PHE A 583 9.45 29.62 -16.44
N PHE A 584 10.15 28.49 -16.45
CA PHE A 584 9.59 27.17 -16.70
C PHE A 584 9.61 26.27 -15.46
N PHE A 585 8.55 25.47 -15.31
CA PHE A 585 8.45 24.43 -14.28
C PHE A 585 8.14 23.11 -14.96
N ILE A 586 9.02 22.13 -14.83
CA ILE A 586 8.90 20.82 -15.47
C ILE A 586 8.61 19.78 -14.40
N VAL A 587 7.62 18.91 -14.63
CA VAL A 587 7.41 17.70 -13.83
C VAL A 587 7.70 16.49 -14.70
N ASN A 588 8.72 15.73 -14.32
CA ASN A 588 9.28 14.58 -15.01
C ASN A 588 8.94 13.31 -14.19
N ILE A 589 7.89 12.60 -14.58
CA ILE A 589 7.42 11.38 -13.92
C ILE A 589 8.07 10.18 -14.62
N GLN A 590 8.97 9.49 -13.92
CA GLN A 590 9.63 8.28 -14.42
C GLN A 590 8.93 7.02 -13.90
N ILE A 591 8.72 6.07 -14.81
CA ILE A 591 8.02 4.82 -14.57
C ILE A 591 8.98 3.66 -14.90
N PRO A 592 9.73 3.15 -13.91
CA PRO A 592 10.73 2.11 -14.16
C PRO A 592 10.11 0.72 -14.30
N GLY A 593 10.65 -0.06 -15.23
CA GLY A 593 10.24 -1.43 -15.56
C GLY A 593 11.28 -2.07 -16.50
N THR A 594 10.89 -3.11 -17.24
CA THR A 594 11.75 -3.70 -18.31
C THR A 594 12.01 -2.73 -19.46
N THR A 595 11.14 -1.75 -19.64
CA THR A 595 11.36 -0.52 -20.39
C THR A 595 11.00 0.62 -19.45
N MET A 596 11.84 1.66 -19.37
CA MET A 596 11.48 2.85 -18.61
C MET A 596 10.56 3.72 -19.47
N TYR A 597 9.49 4.24 -18.90
CA TYR A 597 8.60 5.20 -19.56
C TYR A 597 8.62 6.52 -18.79
N THR A 598 8.64 7.63 -19.51
CA THR A 598 8.73 8.96 -18.91
C THR A 598 7.63 9.87 -19.44
N ILE A 599 6.89 10.49 -18.51
CA ILE A 599 5.93 11.55 -18.78
C ILE A 599 6.54 12.86 -18.28
N ALA A 600 6.96 13.74 -19.19
CA ALA A 600 7.38 15.09 -18.83
C ALA A 600 6.26 16.09 -19.19
N VAL A 601 5.88 16.96 -18.26
CA VAL A 601 4.91 18.05 -18.51
C VAL A 601 5.53 19.40 -18.21
N TYR A 602 5.36 20.34 -19.14
CA TYR A 602 6.07 21.62 -19.18
C TYR A 602 5.08 22.76 -18.92
N TYR A 603 5.32 23.49 -17.85
CA TYR A 603 4.57 24.68 -17.46
C TYR A 603 5.42 25.95 -17.62
N MET A 604 4.78 27.05 -18.00
CA MET A 604 5.41 28.35 -18.24
C MET A 604 4.69 29.43 -17.44
N LEU A 605 5.44 30.18 -16.63
CA LEU A 605 4.99 31.35 -15.89
C LEU A 605 5.13 32.59 -16.79
N LYS A 606 4.07 33.39 -16.88
CA LYS A 606 4.01 34.61 -17.73
C LYS A 606 4.44 35.89 -17.01
N THR A 607 4.40 35.87 -15.69
CA THR A 607 4.82 36.97 -14.82
C THR A 607 6.19 36.64 -14.20
N PRO A 608 6.92 37.64 -13.67
CA PRO A 608 8.15 37.42 -12.90
C PRO A 608 7.96 36.42 -11.76
N LEU A 609 9.00 35.66 -11.45
CA LEU A 609 8.99 34.66 -10.37
C LEU A 609 8.79 35.34 -8.99
N GLU A 610 9.30 36.55 -8.87
CA GLU A 610 9.38 37.38 -7.66
C GLU A 610 8.00 37.85 -7.17
N GLU A 611 7.00 37.92 -8.06
CA GLU A 611 5.61 38.23 -7.69
C GLU A 611 4.97 37.13 -6.83
N HIS A 612 5.47 35.89 -6.94
CA HIS A 612 4.84 34.70 -6.38
C HIS A 612 5.65 34.15 -5.21
N LEU A 613 5.61 34.84 -4.07
CA LEU A 613 6.46 34.59 -2.90
C LEU A 613 6.61 33.11 -2.49
N LEU A 614 5.53 32.32 -2.51
CA LEU A 614 5.58 30.88 -2.18
C LEU A 614 6.31 30.05 -3.26
N LEU A 615 6.09 30.36 -4.53
CA LEU A 615 6.80 29.72 -5.66
C LEU A 615 8.27 30.13 -5.67
N HIS A 616 8.60 31.41 -5.48
CA HIS A 616 9.97 31.89 -5.39
C HIS A 616 10.74 31.21 -4.24
N LYS A 617 10.11 31.06 -3.06
CA LYS A 617 10.66 30.29 -1.93
C LYS A 617 10.86 28.81 -2.25
N PHE A 618 9.97 28.19 -3.01
CA PHE A 618 10.07 26.77 -3.41
C PHE A 618 11.17 26.55 -4.45
N VAL A 619 11.26 27.43 -5.45
CA VAL A 619 12.29 27.38 -6.51
C VAL A 619 13.69 27.59 -5.93
N ASN A 620 13.85 28.55 -5.00
CA ASN A 620 15.14 28.90 -4.41
C ASN A 620 15.39 28.28 -3.01
N GLY A 621 14.53 27.35 -2.58
CA GLY A 621 14.66 26.62 -1.30
C GLY A 621 15.57 25.39 -1.40
N ASP A 622 15.62 24.60 -0.32
CA ASP A 622 16.29 23.31 -0.28
C ASP A 622 15.33 22.14 -0.59
N ASP A 623 15.88 20.95 -0.78
CA ASP A 623 15.09 19.77 -1.13
C ASP A 623 14.20 19.29 0.02
N ALA A 624 14.55 19.57 1.28
CA ALA A 624 13.69 19.29 2.43
C ALA A 624 12.41 20.16 2.41
N TYR A 625 12.54 21.45 2.12
CA TYR A 625 11.42 22.37 1.94
C TYR A 625 10.56 21.98 0.72
N ARG A 626 11.18 21.59 -0.40
CA ARG A 626 10.47 21.14 -1.60
C ARG A 626 9.71 19.83 -1.33
N ASN A 627 10.38 18.81 -0.80
CA ASN A 627 9.80 17.50 -0.50
C ASN A 627 8.64 17.57 0.51
N SER A 628 8.76 18.41 1.54
CA SER A 628 7.71 18.59 2.56
C SER A 628 6.47 19.35 2.08
N ARG A 629 6.46 19.89 0.85
CA ARG A 629 5.37 20.74 0.34
C ARG A 629 4.86 20.40 -1.06
N PHE A 630 5.63 19.72 -1.91
CA PHE A 630 5.18 19.46 -3.29
C PHE A 630 4.03 18.44 -3.33
N LYS A 631 2.88 18.85 -3.87
CA LYS A 631 1.65 18.04 -3.93
C LYS A 631 1.27 17.67 -5.36
N LEU A 632 0.69 16.48 -5.49
CA LEU A 632 -0.14 16.05 -6.62
C LEU A 632 -1.55 15.73 -6.13
N ILE A 633 -2.56 16.21 -6.86
CA ILE A 633 -3.93 15.69 -6.80
C ILE A 633 -4.17 14.92 -8.11
N PRO A 634 -4.21 13.57 -8.08
CA PRO A 634 -4.46 12.78 -9.26
C PRO A 634 -5.97 12.56 -9.46
N TYR A 635 -6.38 12.46 -10.72
CA TYR A 635 -7.74 12.13 -11.12
C TYR A 635 -7.73 11.29 -12.40
N ILE A 636 -8.68 10.36 -12.50
CA ILE A 636 -8.96 9.60 -13.72
C ILE A 636 -10.40 9.93 -14.08
N SER A 637 -10.61 10.76 -15.10
CA SER A 637 -11.95 11.19 -15.53
C SER A 637 -12.60 10.11 -16.40
N THR A 638 -11.95 9.71 -17.48
CA THR A 638 -12.32 8.54 -18.30
C THR A 638 -11.43 7.34 -17.96
N GLY A 639 -12.05 6.16 -17.86
CA GLY A 639 -11.39 4.93 -17.48
C GLY A 639 -12.29 4.06 -16.59
N SER A 640 -12.00 2.77 -16.53
CA SER A 640 -12.76 1.83 -15.69
C SER A 640 -12.62 2.16 -14.20
N TRP A 641 -13.67 1.91 -13.41
CA TRP A 641 -13.67 2.22 -11.98
C TRP A 641 -12.47 1.63 -11.21
N ILE A 642 -11.96 0.45 -11.61
CA ILE A 642 -10.82 -0.16 -10.90
C ILE A 642 -9.60 0.78 -10.92
N VAL A 643 -9.30 1.38 -12.07
CA VAL A 643 -8.18 2.32 -12.23
C VAL A 643 -8.45 3.61 -11.44
N LYS A 644 -9.70 4.10 -11.47
CA LYS A 644 -10.15 5.23 -10.65
C LYS A 644 -9.96 4.98 -9.14
N GLN A 645 -10.08 3.73 -8.69
CA GLN A 645 -9.84 3.32 -7.30
C GLN A 645 -8.35 3.10 -6.99
N CYS A 646 -7.57 2.52 -7.92
CA CYS A 646 -6.12 2.34 -7.78
C CYS A 646 -5.39 3.68 -7.60
N VAL A 647 -5.70 4.64 -8.46
CA VAL A 647 -5.10 5.99 -8.46
C VAL A 647 -5.66 6.86 -7.33
N GLY A 648 -6.95 6.72 -7.02
CA GLY A 648 -7.61 7.53 -5.99
C GLY A 648 -7.93 8.95 -6.44
N LYS A 649 -8.24 9.81 -5.46
CA LYS A 649 -8.68 11.22 -5.62
C LYS A 649 -8.27 12.13 -4.45
N LYS A 650 -7.24 11.75 -3.69
CA LYS A 650 -6.76 12.45 -2.47
C LYS A 650 -5.41 13.09 -2.80
N ALA A 651 -5.17 14.31 -2.33
CA ALA A 651 -3.86 14.95 -2.49
C ALA A 651 -2.76 14.14 -1.77
N CYS A 652 -1.64 13.89 -2.44
CA CYS A 652 -0.43 13.32 -1.83
C CYS A 652 0.71 14.34 -1.81
N LEU A 653 1.57 14.28 -0.80
CA LEU A 653 2.85 15.01 -0.77
C LEU A 653 3.91 14.12 -1.43
N ILE A 654 4.30 14.44 -2.66
CA ILE A 654 5.07 13.54 -3.52
C ILE A 654 6.44 13.26 -2.90
N GLY A 655 7.19 14.29 -2.52
CA GLY A 655 8.52 14.16 -1.93
C GLY A 655 8.57 13.59 -0.51
N GLN A 656 7.41 13.24 0.08
CA GLN A 656 7.33 12.42 1.29
C GLN A 656 7.01 10.95 1.00
N ALA A 657 6.56 10.64 -0.22
CA ALA A 657 6.09 9.31 -0.64
C ALA A 657 6.98 8.66 -1.73
N LEU A 658 7.74 9.47 -2.47
CA LEU A 658 8.63 9.10 -3.57
C LEU A 658 9.94 9.88 -3.51
N GLU A 659 10.99 9.28 -4.04
CA GLU A 659 12.28 9.95 -4.23
C GLU A 659 12.14 10.96 -5.38
N CYS A 660 12.54 12.21 -5.09
CA CYS A 660 12.47 13.32 -6.03
C CYS A 660 13.84 13.96 -6.20
N HIS A 661 14.22 14.28 -7.44
CA HIS A 661 15.46 15.00 -7.75
C HIS A 661 15.13 16.34 -8.42
N TYR A 662 15.91 17.38 -8.10
CA TYR A 662 15.61 18.76 -8.45
C TYR A 662 16.73 19.38 -9.29
N TYR A 663 16.42 19.78 -10.53
CA TYR A 663 17.38 20.42 -11.44
C TYR A 663 17.00 21.88 -11.64
N ARG A 664 17.89 22.80 -11.26
CA ARG A 664 17.69 24.26 -11.33
C ARG A 664 18.64 24.85 -12.36
N GLY A 665 18.13 25.17 -13.55
CA GLY A 665 18.87 25.94 -14.54
C GLY A 665 18.81 27.45 -14.27
N THR A 666 18.95 28.27 -15.31
CA THR A 666 18.75 29.73 -15.21
C THR A 666 17.26 30.08 -15.17
N ASN A 667 16.51 29.73 -16.22
CA ASN A 667 15.09 30.05 -16.40
C ASN A 667 14.13 28.90 -16.07
N TYR A 668 14.57 27.80 -15.44
CA TYR A 668 13.69 26.68 -15.07
C TYR A 668 14.00 26.01 -13.73
N LEU A 669 13.00 25.29 -13.22
CA LEU A 669 13.13 24.20 -12.26
C LEU A 669 12.48 22.93 -12.84
N GLU A 670 13.18 21.81 -12.82
CA GLU A 670 12.65 20.48 -13.12
C GLU A 670 12.57 19.64 -11.83
N ILE A 671 11.45 18.93 -11.67
CA ILE A 671 11.25 17.93 -10.62
C ILE A 671 11.15 16.57 -11.30
N GLU A 672 12.18 15.75 -11.13
CA GLU A 672 12.16 14.33 -11.44
C GLU A 672 11.52 13.56 -10.28
N ILE A 673 10.61 12.64 -10.59
CA ILE A 673 9.87 11.82 -9.63
C ILE A 673 10.08 10.35 -10.01
N ASP A 674 10.76 9.59 -9.15
CA ASP A 674 10.94 8.15 -9.35
C ASP A 674 9.78 7.36 -8.75
N VAL A 675 8.83 6.91 -9.59
CA VAL A 675 7.70 6.08 -9.16
C VAL A 675 8.16 4.69 -8.68
N GLY A 676 9.38 4.27 -9.03
CA GLY A 676 9.97 3.00 -8.62
C GLY A 676 10.48 2.96 -7.18
N SER A 677 10.75 4.11 -6.56
CA SER A 677 11.31 4.20 -5.20
C SER A 677 10.35 3.68 -4.12
N SER A 678 9.05 3.61 -4.44
CA SER A 678 8.00 3.04 -3.57
C SER A 678 7.40 1.78 -4.21
N THR A 679 7.38 0.68 -3.46
CA THR A 679 6.71 -0.57 -3.87
C THR A 679 5.23 -0.34 -4.19
N LEU A 680 4.55 0.44 -3.35
CA LEU A 680 3.13 0.79 -3.51
C LEU A 680 2.88 1.57 -4.81
N ALA A 681 3.69 2.59 -5.09
CA ALA A 681 3.51 3.43 -6.27
C ALA A 681 3.88 2.67 -7.56
N ARG A 682 4.97 1.88 -7.53
CA ARG A 682 5.36 0.98 -8.61
C ARG A 682 4.29 -0.07 -8.91
N GLY A 683 3.67 -0.67 -7.88
CA GLY A 683 2.55 -1.60 -8.00
C GLY A 683 1.31 -0.97 -8.65
N VAL A 684 0.91 0.23 -8.20
CA VAL A 684 -0.16 1.01 -8.83
C VAL A 684 0.18 1.34 -10.28
N MET A 685 1.37 1.87 -10.57
CA MET A 685 1.70 2.35 -11.91
C MET A 685 1.85 1.22 -12.93
N ASN A 686 2.44 0.08 -12.53
CA ASN A 686 2.48 -1.12 -13.37
C ASN A 686 1.09 -1.68 -13.67
N PHE A 687 0.15 -1.61 -12.71
CA PHE A 687 -1.25 -1.94 -12.97
C PHE A 687 -1.90 -0.96 -13.95
N VAL A 688 -1.71 0.36 -13.77
CA VAL A 688 -2.38 1.39 -14.58
C VAL A 688 -1.81 1.48 -16.00
N LEU A 689 -0.50 1.25 -16.19
CA LEU A 689 0.17 1.20 -17.51
C LEU A 689 -0.59 0.34 -18.54
N GLY A 690 -1.05 -0.84 -18.12
CA GLY A 690 -1.81 -1.77 -18.97
C GLY A 690 -3.16 -1.23 -19.49
N TYR A 691 -3.64 -0.11 -18.96
CA TYR A 691 -4.88 0.55 -19.37
C TYR A 691 -4.66 1.92 -20.04
N PHE A 692 -3.45 2.49 -20.06
CA PHE A 692 -3.18 3.90 -20.46
C PHE A 692 -3.90 4.34 -21.76
N ASN A 693 -3.98 3.47 -22.76
CA ASN A 693 -4.66 3.72 -24.05
C ASN A 693 -6.19 3.83 -23.96
N ASN A 694 -6.78 3.54 -22.81
CA ASN A 694 -8.21 3.63 -22.48
C ASN A 694 -8.49 4.62 -21.32
N LEU A 695 -7.51 5.45 -20.94
CA LEU A 695 -7.64 6.42 -19.84
C LEU A 695 -7.60 7.87 -20.32
N VAL A 696 -8.31 8.72 -19.58
CA VAL A 696 -7.98 10.14 -19.48
C VAL A 696 -7.44 10.38 -18.07
N ILE A 697 -6.16 10.76 -18.01
CA ILE A 697 -5.44 11.02 -16.76
C ILE A 697 -5.38 12.52 -16.56
N GLU A 698 -5.94 13.01 -15.45
CA GLU A 698 -5.93 14.42 -15.07
C GLU A 698 -5.10 14.59 -13.80
N MET A 699 -4.21 15.57 -13.76
CA MET A 699 -3.31 15.82 -12.62
C MET A 699 -3.22 17.30 -12.35
N ALA A 700 -3.28 17.67 -11.06
CA ALA A 700 -3.06 19.03 -10.59
C ALA A 700 -1.87 19.08 -9.63
N PHE A 701 -0.91 19.96 -9.89
CA PHE A 701 0.28 20.17 -9.07
C PHE A 701 0.15 21.46 -8.26
N LEU A 702 0.55 21.44 -6.99
CA LEU A 702 0.51 22.60 -6.11
C LEU A 702 1.59 22.55 -5.02
N ILE A 703 1.87 23.68 -4.39
CA ILE A 703 2.74 23.79 -3.21
C ILE A 703 1.82 23.84 -1.99
N GLN A 704 2.10 23.02 -0.97
CA GLN A 704 1.30 23.03 0.26
C GLN A 704 1.47 24.33 1.03
N GLY A 705 0.36 25.02 1.30
CA GLY A 705 0.29 26.15 2.23
C GLY A 705 0.21 25.65 3.67
N ASN A 706 1.17 26.07 4.50
CA ASN A 706 1.32 25.66 5.90
C ASN A 706 1.09 26.81 6.89
N THR A 707 1.30 28.07 6.47
CA THR A 707 1.01 29.26 7.28
C THR A 707 -0.21 30.03 6.75
N GLN A 708 -0.70 31.01 7.52
CA GLN A 708 -1.91 31.77 7.18
C GLN A 708 -1.71 32.68 5.96
N GLU A 709 -0.47 33.10 5.71
CA GLU A 709 -0.04 33.97 4.60
C GLU A 709 0.23 33.16 3.31
N GLU A 710 0.27 31.84 3.42
CA GLU A 710 0.42 30.89 2.30
C GLU A 710 -0.96 30.33 1.86
N LEU A 711 -2.06 30.92 2.32
CA LEU A 711 -3.44 30.52 2.03
C LEU A 711 -4.26 31.68 1.43
N PRO A 712 -5.25 31.39 0.57
CA PRO A 712 -5.62 30.08 0.05
C PRO A 712 -4.52 29.46 -0.81
N GLU A 713 -4.50 28.13 -0.91
CA GLU A 713 -3.61 27.43 -1.84
C GLU A 713 -3.88 27.85 -3.30
N SER A 714 -2.95 27.54 -4.21
CA SER A 714 -3.14 27.77 -5.64
C SER A 714 -2.46 26.66 -6.44
N LEU A 715 -3.10 26.25 -7.55
CA LEU A 715 -2.53 25.25 -8.45
C LEU A 715 -1.39 25.87 -9.25
N LEU A 716 -0.21 25.23 -9.25
CA LEU A 716 0.88 25.59 -10.17
C LEU A 716 0.42 25.37 -11.61
N GLY A 717 -0.11 24.18 -11.89
CA GLY A 717 -0.57 23.77 -13.21
C GLY A 717 -1.43 22.52 -13.16
N THR A 718 -2.27 22.36 -14.18
CA THR A 718 -3.05 21.14 -14.45
C THR A 718 -2.63 20.55 -15.78
N CYS A 719 -2.67 19.23 -15.91
CA CYS A 719 -2.60 18.56 -17.21
C CYS A 719 -3.72 17.52 -17.33
N ARG A 720 -4.11 17.26 -18.57
CA ARG A 720 -5.00 16.18 -18.99
C ARG A 720 -4.30 15.42 -20.11
N LEU A 721 -3.97 14.16 -19.87
CA LEU A 721 -3.28 13.26 -20.80
C LEU A 721 -4.28 12.24 -21.33
N ASN A 722 -4.34 12.09 -22.65
CA ASN A 722 -5.47 11.48 -23.34
C ASN A 722 -5.06 10.21 -24.10
N HIS A 723 -5.56 9.05 -23.66
CA HIS A 723 -5.38 7.75 -24.32
C HIS A 723 -3.92 7.49 -24.72
N LEU A 724 -3.01 7.49 -23.74
CA LEU A 724 -1.57 7.29 -23.95
C LEU A 724 -1.31 5.85 -24.45
N ASP A 725 -0.79 5.71 -25.66
CA ASP A 725 -0.48 4.43 -26.25
C ASP A 725 0.99 4.11 -25.99
N VAL A 726 1.24 3.02 -25.27
CA VAL A 726 2.59 2.57 -24.92
C VAL A 726 3.43 2.30 -26.17
N THR A 727 2.80 1.86 -27.28
CA THR A 727 3.51 1.61 -28.54
C THR A 727 4.01 2.90 -29.21
N LYS A 728 3.30 4.02 -29.01
CA LYS A 728 3.61 5.35 -29.56
C LYS A 728 4.50 6.21 -28.67
N SER A 729 5.04 5.64 -27.59
CA SER A 729 6.12 6.28 -26.83
C SER A 729 7.33 6.52 -27.72
N VAL A 730 7.87 7.73 -27.71
CA VAL A 730 9.03 8.09 -28.54
C VAL A 730 10.31 7.55 -27.87
N LEU A 731 11.18 6.90 -28.63
CA LEU A 731 12.44 6.41 -28.08
C LEU A 731 13.36 7.59 -27.74
N ALA A 732 13.74 7.71 -26.47
CA ALA A 732 14.73 8.67 -26.04
C ALA A 732 16.09 8.36 -26.69
N THR A 733 16.56 9.25 -27.58
CA THR A 733 17.89 9.14 -28.17
C THR A 733 18.97 9.48 -27.12
N PRO A 734 20.15 8.81 -27.14
CA PRO A 734 21.16 8.91 -26.08
C PRO A 734 21.67 10.32 -25.74
#